data_AF-A0A1G6T2H6-F1
#
_entry.id   AF-A0A1G6T2H6-F1
#
_cell.length_a   1.000
_cell.length_b   1.000
_cell.length_c   1.000
_cell.angle_alpha   90.00
_cell.angle_beta   90.00
_cell.angle_gamma   90.00
#
_symmetry.space_group_name_H-M   'P 1'
#
loop_
_entity.id
_entity.type
_entity.pdbx_description
1 polymer ?
#
loop_
_entity_poly.entity_id
_entity_poly.type
_entity_poly.pdbx_seq_one_letter_code
_entity_poly.pdbx_strand_id
1 'polypeptide(L)'
;MVRKGLFFIFLLPLFLGMISKSASVDTLFRVKPYLQLFGKGEIQITWFADQLLSSSIKVKDGSGTVIWESEVVGELVPEIYYTSQEKNQLIGGLSQGSWLYGDQTYRYRVALPELEAGKSLSYEVSLSSETFRSDFKTKPAQDWENIRFIALSDSETEPRGRDRHRPWAPGTPLLRPFGLTVPDLWKEKFGFITQSGIEIPHYLLSETQGYAENLKVIKSRNPDFIVMPGDLTQGGGYQPAWDEFFRHNAGEFDEVLSKSAIIPALGNWENYGGISGGYQYNERGEFAPKVGRMRFHAYFETPEEDPLKKHRQSYYRVDYGPVTILTLDSSNGTPDQSASDFSEEEKISGKELTELGTDTQENFTAAEYQANGGTDLSGFAPGSDQYVWLEENLKQASESGQLIFVQYHHIAYSSGEHGVPLNHELAIGQSGVPMRILNPLLEEYGVIAVLSGHDEIFERSFVDEDGDGKGILYYDVGVAGDGIFGVKRDYDAFLFPKVDYNPYKAWTADENSTETWNTSGSNPVPTDGGKHYGHLEVNVVKLKDGDKTFARIDFTPVYVFPIMDDSYTLQSVERRVYNDEVSITVELKEAVVVIEPQFKESIRVELNEAGIVETVLSDYLENEVQEDWEVVYSRSTTYTCSDLSGTENELKISDSKGNTWTKVVKVEVVDTIAPDFEATDANLAFDKTIGSVVIDPESFYIRTEFIYENCLNTYPVNVVLSKTEITCADFNSDGTFDPIAVDITLSDQSGNQTTKTRKVNLNIIESKKVSLTALDQLIEGGEIELRLGEELEYEVLAWYRYGQLLEGIKGSSIIVEDPGFYQADLQLLNGCIVKSDALTLEQGEFIFPELKSELILDLDENGRAELEPSSLFLTWPLPNTEWTVTLSKSVFSCGESGDQEIEVKIIDESDRVWTKTTSVEVLDRIAPKLEVQNISLDLDVTLGILALNPDELIASVSDNCGIASKSISKSQITCEDLGKTLEILVLVEDISGNPTERIAKVSVNRLESNPLQLEGDSQICEGSSTLLQINSDQNFEVLEWRRNGQKIEAQTGQSLEANEAGIYQALIRYEGACLSETSNFELTLIPLPEGEIVQEGSKLFAPEGAAKYQWYRNEEMLEGETSSTLELNQMGSYEVVIENEEGCSRRLSAIEVTISGLLSRLDVLDLLVYPNPGRDRIQVKLSTDSGLNIDQVELYSIDGKYLTNNILIIKNSGSEMELEVEKLSAGMYLIWVLDEGGKSHLGRFSKVNF
;
A
#
# COMPACT_ATOMS: atom_id res chain seq x y z
N MET A 1 -20.50 -41.25 -45.87
CA MET A 1 -20.48 -39.77 -45.82
C MET A 1 -20.73 -39.32 -44.37
N VAL A 2 -20.66 -38.02 -44.09
CA VAL A 2 -20.25 -37.47 -42.78
C VAL A 2 -21.41 -37.23 -41.80
N ARG A 3 -21.09 -37.35 -40.49
CA ARG A 3 -21.71 -36.73 -39.29
C ARG A 3 -22.92 -37.37 -38.57
N LYS A 4 -22.86 -37.20 -37.23
CA LYS A 4 -23.87 -37.38 -36.16
C LYS A 4 -24.33 -38.84 -35.94
N GLY A 5 -24.51 -39.32 -34.71
CA GLY A 5 -24.26 -38.71 -33.38
C GLY A 5 -25.24 -39.27 -32.34
N LEU A 6 -24.77 -39.75 -31.19
CA LEU A 6 -25.63 -40.41 -30.19
C LEU A 6 -25.56 -39.72 -28.82
N PHE A 7 -26.73 -39.57 -28.20
CA PHE A 7 -26.90 -39.22 -26.79
C PHE A 7 -26.37 -40.35 -25.88
N PHE A 8 -25.94 -39.98 -24.67
CA PHE A 8 -26.09 -40.83 -23.51
C PHE A 8 -26.76 -40.05 -22.37
N ILE A 9 -27.74 -40.67 -21.72
CA ILE A 9 -28.48 -40.09 -20.60
C ILE A 9 -27.83 -40.59 -19.31
N PHE A 10 -27.42 -39.69 -18.42
CA PHE A 10 -27.00 -40.04 -17.07
C PHE A 10 -28.17 -39.89 -16.10
N LEU A 11 -28.32 -40.86 -15.18
CA LEU A 11 -29.27 -40.76 -14.08
C LEU A 11 -28.66 -39.93 -12.94
N LEU A 12 -29.50 -39.10 -12.32
CA LEU A 12 -29.21 -38.44 -11.06
C LEU A 12 -29.47 -39.40 -9.87
N PRO A 13 -28.52 -39.57 -8.95
CA PRO A 13 -28.81 -39.89 -7.56
C PRO A 13 -28.76 -38.62 -6.71
N LEU A 14 -29.79 -38.36 -5.89
CA LEU A 14 -29.69 -37.33 -4.86
C LEU A 14 -28.70 -37.78 -3.80
N PHE A 15 -27.56 -37.09 -3.68
CA PHE A 15 -26.77 -37.08 -2.46
C PHE A 15 -27.23 -35.90 -1.60
N LEU A 16 -27.90 -36.18 -0.49
CA LEU A 16 -28.00 -35.20 0.59
C LEU A 16 -26.61 -35.04 1.20
N GLY A 17 -25.97 -33.91 0.95
CA GLY A 17 -24.76 -33.52 1.65
C GLY A 17 -25.07 -33.28 3.12
N MET A 18 -24.85 -34.27 3.98
CA MET A 18 -24.58 -33.98 5.38
C MET A 18 -23.27 -33.21 5.43
N ILE A 19 -23.33 -31.93 5.77
CA ILE A 19 -22.14 -31.13 6.09
C ILE A 19 -21.57 -31.73 7.38
N SER A 20 -20.61 -32.64 7.22
CA SER A 20 -19.79 -33.10 8.34
C SER A 20 -18.96 -31.93 8.80
N LYS A 21 -19.27 -31.37 9.98
CA LYS A 21 -18.33 -30.53 10.71
C LYS A 21 -17.01 -31.32 10.82
N SER A 22 -15.96 -30.80 10.20
CA SER A 22 -14.60 -31.18 10.53
C SER A 22 -14.34 -30.77 11.98
N ALA A 23 -14.38 -31.74 12.90
CA ALA A 23 -13.62 -31.59 14.13
C ALA A 23 -12.14 -31.47 13.75
N SER A 24 -11.37 -30.67 14.49
CA SER A 24 -9.91 -30.69 14.36
C SER A 24 -9.41 -32.13 14.55
N VAL A 25 -8.50 -32.54 13.69
CA VAL A 25 -7.54 -33.58 14.08
C VAL A 25 -6.48 -32.83 14.86
N ASP A 26 -6.40 -33.07 16.17
CA ASP A 26 -5.45 -32.37 17.01
C ASP A 26 -4.03 -32.79 16.62
N THR A 27 -3.33 -31.88 15.95
CA THR A 27 -1.94 -31.99 15.51
C THR A 27 -1.00 -31.99 16.73
N LEU A 28 0.05 -32.80 16.67
CA LEU A 28 1.14 -32.79 17.66
C LEU A 28 2.11 -31.63 17.40
N PHE A 29 2.14 -31.09 16.18
CA PHE A 29 2.83 -29.85 15.86
C PHE A 29 1.99 -28.66 16.30
N ARG A 30 2.58 -27.80 17.16
CA ARG A 30 2.14 -26.42 17.41
C ARG A 30 2.46 -25.54 16.20
N VAL A 31 3.66 -25.73 15.65
CA VAL A 31 4.16 -25.11 14.41
C VAL A 31 4.76 -26.23 13.57
N LYS A 32 4.32 -26.37 12.32
CA LYS A 32 4.85 -27.39 11.39
C LYS A 32 6.31 -27.06 11.03
N PRO A 33 7.10 -28.05 10.55
CA PRO A 33 8.46 -27.80 10.09
C PRO A 33 8.55 -26.71 9.01
N TYR A 34 9.23 -25.61 9.33
CA TYR A 34 9.60 -24.55 8.39
C TYR A 34 11.11 -24.49 8.19
N LEU A 35 11.53 -23.90 7.07
CA LEU A 35 12.92 -23.76 6.65
C LEU A 35 13.39 -22.32 6.81
N GLN A 36 14.66 -22.15 7.15
CA GLN A 36 15.35 -20.86 7.25
C GLN A 36 16.75 -20.98 6.63
N LEU A 37 17.20 -19.94 5.91
CA LEU A 37 18.59 -19.88 5.43
C LEU A 37 19.51 -19.22 6.45
N PHE A 38 20.77 -19.63 6.44
CA PHE A 38 21.87 -18.97 7.14
C PHE A 38 23.18 -19.14 6.37
N GLY A 39 24.23 -18.40 6.75
CA GLY A 39 25.59 -18.53 6.22
C GLY A 39 25.67 -18.49 4.70
N LYS A 40 26.26 -19.53 4.11
CA LYS A 40 26.49 -19.64 2.67
C LYS A 40 25.37 -20.42 1.98
N GLY A 41 24.12 -20.15 2.38
CA GLY A 41 22.92 -20.83 1.87
C GLY A 41 22.67 -22.20 2.52
N GLU A 42 23.16 -22.39 3.74
CA GLU A 42 22.82 -23.55 4.58
C GLU A 42 21.35 -23.47 5.04
N ILE A 43 20.72 -24.63 5.27
CA ILE A 43 19.31 -24.72 5.64
C ILE A 43 19.16 -25.25 7.06
N GLN A 44 18.43 -24.49 7.88
CA GLN A 44 17.93 -24.90 9.19
C GLN A 44 16.45 -25.27 9.06
N ILE A 45 16.04 -26.37 9.71
CA ILE A 45 14.62 -26.77 9.81
C ILE A 45 14.20 -26.73 11.28
N THR A 46 13.11 -26.03 11.59
CA THR A 46 12.58 -25.85 12.95
C THR A 46 11.09 -26.21 13.02
N TRP A 47 10.66 -26.87 14.09
CA TRP A 47 9.25 -27.14 14.42
C TRP A 47 9.02 -27.09 15.93
N PHE A 48 7.76 -26.98 16.35
CA PHE A 48 7.38 -26.84 17.76
C PHE A 48 6.23 -27.76 18.15
N ALA A 49 6.18 -28.17 19.42
CA ALA A 49 5.13 -28.97 20.02
C ALA A 49 4.80 -28.50 21.45
N ASP A 50 3.58 -28.70 21.92
CA ASP A 50 3.16 -28.30 23.27
C ASP A 50 3.63 -29.26 24.39
N GLN A 51 4.30 -30.36 24.03
CA GLN A 51 4.77 -31.40 24.94
C GLN A 51 6.11 -31.97 24.47
N LEU A 52 6.94 -32.46 25.40
CA LEU A 52 8.20 -33.11 25.06
C LEU A 52 7.94 -34.51 24.46
N LEU A 53 8.01 -34.59 23.14
CA LEU A 53 7.86 -35.81 22.34
C LEU A 53 9.22 -36.27 21.77
N SER A 54 9.31 -37.54 21.36
CA SER A 54 10.41 -38.01 20.50
C SER A 54 10.21 -37.51 19.06
N SER A 55 11.26 -37.02 18.41
CA SER A 55 11.20 -36.56 17.03
C SER A 55 12.44 -36.95 16.23
N SER A 56 12.27 -37.17 14.93
CA SER A 56 13.36 -37.44 13.99
C SER A 56 13.05 -36.94 12.60
N ILE A 57 14.09 -36.70 11.81
CA ILE A 57 14.03 -36.15 10.45
C ILE A 57 14.76 -37.07 9.47
N LYS A 58 14.26 -37.14 8.23
CA LYS A 58 14.92 -37.81 7.10
C LYS A 58 14.90 -36.89 5.89
N VAL A 59 16.04 -36.72 5.23
CA VAL A 59 16.17 -36.03 3.94
C VAL A 59 16.41 -37.07 2.85
N LYS A 60 15.72 -36.90 1.72
CA LYS A 60 15.64 -37.85 0.61
C LYS A 60 15.92 -37.16 -0.72
N ASP A 61 16.59 -37.86 -1.61
CA ASP A 61 16.82 -37.42 -2.99
C ASP A 61 15.54 -37.50 -3.85
N GLY A 62 15.63 -37.05 -5.11
CA GLY A 62 14.55 -37.14 -6.10
C GLY A 62 14.16 -38.57 -6.53
N SER A 63 14.87 -39.61 -6.07
CA SER A 63 14.46 -41.02 -6.21
C SER A 63 13.66 -41.53 -4.99
N GLY A 64 13.60 -40.74 -3.91
CA GLY A 64 13.02 -41.14 -2.62
C GLY A 64 14.00 -41.89 -1.71
N THR A 65 15.28 -41.98 -2.08
CA THR A 65 16.32 -42.62 -1.27
C THR A 65 16.72 -41.70 -0.13
N VAL A 66 16.72 -42.21 1.12
CA VAL A 66 17.20 -41.45 2.29
C VAL A 66 18.71 -41.24 2.16
N ILE A 67 19.12 -39.98 2.06
CA ILE A 67 20.53 -39.57 1.98
C ILE A 67 21.09 -39.13 3.34
N TRP A 68 20.22 -38.70 4.26
CA TRP A 68 20.58 -38.34 5.63
C TRP A 68 19.36 -38.50 6.56
N GLU A 69 19.59 -38.91 7.80
CA GLU A 69 18.58 -38.96 8.86
C GLU A 69 19.18 -38.68 10.24
N SER A 70 18.39 -38.09 11.15
CA SER A 70 18.79 -37.83 12.54
C SER A 70 17.59 -37.87 13.49
N GLU A 71 17.81 -38.35 14.71
CA GLU A 71 16.93 -38.02 15.85
C GLU A 71 17.14 -36.55 16.22
N VAL A 72 16.09 -35.88 16.72
CA VAL A 72 16.12 -34.47 17.13
C VAL A 72 15.49 -34.34 18.52
N VAL A 73 16.25 -33.80 19.46
CA VAL A 73 15.83 -33.65 20.86
C VAL A 73 15.07 -32.34 21.03
N GLY A 74 13.91 -32.41 21.68
CA GLY A 74 13.11 -31.22 22.00
C GLY A 74 13.65 -30.46 23.22
N GLU A 75 13.75 -29.15 23.12
CA GLU A 75 14.16 -28.24 24.20
C GLU A 75 12.98 -27.35 24.64
N LEU A 76 12.90 -27.02 25.94
CA LEU A 76 11.83 -26.15 26.47
C LEU A 76 12.14 -24.68 26.17
N VAL A 77 11.17 -23.96 25.59
CA VAL A 77 11.28 -22.52 25.28
C VAL A 77 10.39 -21.71 26.23
N PRO A 78 10.94 -21.13 27.33
CA PRO A 78 10.18 -20.38 28.33
C PRO A 78 9.67 -19.00 27.85
N GLU A 79 10.15 -18.51 26.71
CA GLU A 79 9.75 -17.24 26.06
C GLU A 79 8.34 -17.34 25.42
N ILE A 80 7.95 -18.54 25.00
CA ILE A 80 6.68 -18.81 24.32
C ILE A 80 5.65 -19.25 25.36
N TYR A 81 4.84 -18.30 25.80
CA TYR A 81 3.81 -18.46 26.84
C TYR A 81 2.66 -17.47 26.61
N TYR A 82 1.51 -17.70 27.23
CA TYR A 82 0.37 -16.78 27.16
C TYR A 82 0.16 -15.96 28.44
N THR A 83 -0.13 -14.67 28.29
CA THR A 83 -0.56 -13.77 29.40
C THR A 83 -2.00 -14.05 29.83
N SER A 84 -2.41 -13.57 31.01
CA SER A 84 -3.80 -13.59 31.44
C SER A 84 -4.66 -12.68 30.59
N GLN A 85 -4.12 -11.59 30.04
CA GLN A 85 -4.80 -10.74 29.06
C GLN A 85 -5.13 -11.53 27.77
N GLU A 86 -4.16 -12.25 27.21
CA GLU A 86 -4.34 -13.15 26.05
C GLU A 86 -5.36 -14.27 26.33
N LYS A 87 -5.26 -14.94 27.49
CA LYS A 87 -6.17 -16.04 27.87
C LYS A 87 -7.63 -15.60 28.07
N ASN A 88 -7.85 -14.35 28.46
CA ASN A 88 -9.19 -13.76 28.69
C ASN A 88 -9.67 -12.89 27.52
N GLN A 89 -8.88 -12.74 26.45
CA GLN A 89 -9.27 -12.05 25.22
C GLN A 89 -10.53 -12.70 24.64
N LEU A 90 -11.52 -11.89 24.22
CA LEU A 90 -12.68 -12.38 23.46
C LEU A 90 -12.45 -12.10 21.98
N ILE A 91 -12.74 -13.09 21.12
CA ILE A 91 -12.71 -12.95 19.66
C ILE A 91 -14.08 -13.36 19.09
N GLY A 92 -14.58 -12.58 18.13
CA GLY A 92 -15.85 -12.84 17.45
C GLY A 92 -15.84 -14.17 16.70
N GLY A 93 -16.99 -14.85 16.67
CA GLY A 93 -17.15 -16.12 15.95
C GLY A 93 -16.45 -17.36 16.55
N LEU A 94 -15.42 -17.17 17.39
CA LEU A 94 -14.68 -18.27 18.03
C LEU A 94 -15.18 -18.62 19.44
N SER A 95 -14.92 -19.86 19.85
CA SER A 95 -15.05 -20.31 21.24
C SER A 95 -13.83 -19.89 22.05
N GLN A 96 -14.02 -19.54 23.33
CA GLN A 96 -12.94 -19.00 24.17
C GLN A 96 -11.69 -19.89 24.18
N GLY A 97 -10.55 -19.30 23.82
CA GLY A 97 -9.26 -19.96 23.79
C GLY A 97 -9.03 -20.94 22.64
N SER A 98 -9.93 -21.06 21.66
CA SER A 98 -9.72 -21.99 20.52
C SER A 98 -8.68 -21.53 19.49
N TRP A 99 -8.00 -20.42 19.75
CA TRP A 99 -6.83 -19.92 19.02
C TRP A 99 -5.54 -20.05 19.86
N LEU A 100 -5.63 -20.62 21.06
CA LEU A 100 -4.52 -20.79 22.00
C LEU A 100 -4.08 -22.25 22.05
N TYR A 101 -2.77 -22.46 22.08
CA TYR A 101 -2.10 -23.74 22.27
C TYR A 101 -1.79 -23.99 23.76
N GLY A 102 -0.94 -24.97 24.06
CA GLY A 102 -0.44 -25.26 25.40
C GLY A 102 0.41 -24.12 26.02
N ASP A 103 0.42 -24.11 27.36
CA ASP A 103 1.22 -23.21 28.21
C ASP A 103 2.71 -23.61 28.32
N GLN A 104 3.11 -24.70 27.66
CA GLN A 104 4.51 -25.13 27.53
C GLN A 104 4.81 -25.33 26.05
N THR A 105 6.00 -24.93 25.63
CA THR A 105 6.43 -25.02 24.23
C THR A 105 7.78 -25.71 24.15
N TYR A 106 7.88 -26.70 23.27
CA TYR A 106 9.11 -27.44 22.99
C TYR A 106 9.55 -27.21 21.55
N ARG A 107 10.76 -26.68 21.36
CA ARG A 107 11.39 -26.46 20.05
C ARG A 107 12.18 -27.68 19.64
N TYR A 108 12.13 -28.00 18.35
CA TYR A 108 12.96 -28.98 17.67
C TYR A 108 13.60 -28.25 16.50
N ARG A 109 14.93 -28.22 16.48
CA ARG A 109 15.71 -27.43 15.51
C ARG A 109 16.88 -28.26 15.05
N VAL A 110 17.15 -28.25 13.75
CA VAL A 110 18.28 -28.96 13.17
C VAL A 110 18.83 -28.22 11.95
N ALA A 111 20.13 -27.95 11.98
CA ALA A 111 20.88 -27.57 10.79
C ALA A 111 21.08 -28.82 9.93
N LEU A 112 20.77 -28.73 8.64
CA LEU A 112 21.10 -29.81 7.71
C LEU A 112 22.63 -29.87 7.50
N PRO A 113 23.20 -31.05 7.20
CA PRO A 113 24.60 -31.15 6.79
C PRO A 113 24.82 -30.42 5.45
N GLU A 114 26.07 -30.36 4.99
CA GLU A 114 26.36 -29.99 3.60
C GLU A 114 25.66 -31.00 2.65
N LEU A 115 24.81 -30.47 1.76
CA LEU A 115 24.03 -31.22 0.79
C LEU A 115 24.46 -30.84 -0.63
N GLU A 116 24.27 -31.74 -1.59
CA GLU A 116 24.63 -31.48 -2.98
C GLU A 116 23.86 -30.26 -3.52
N ALA A 117 24.57 -29.34 -4.17
CA ALA A 117 24.02 -28.09 -4.66
C ALA A 117 23.07 -28.28 -5.87
N GLY A 118 22.13 -27.35 -6.03
CA GLY A 118 21.19 -27.30 -7.15
C GLY A 118 20.20 -28.46 -7.21
N LYS A 119 19.84 -29.09 -6.08
CA LYS A 119 18.91 -30.23 -6.02
C LYS A 119 17.58 -29.84 -5.39
N SER A 120 16.50 -30.34 -5.99
CA SER A 120 15.23 -30.51 -5.28
C SER A 120 15.31 -31.79 -4.43
N LEU A 121 15.12 -31.64 -3.12
CA LEU A 121 15.14 -32.71 -2.13
C LEU A 121 13.80 -32.75 -1.40
N SER A 122 13.46 -33.90 -0.80
CA SER A 122 12.27 -34.01 0.07
C SER A 122 12.67 -34.35 1.49
N TYR A 123 11.88 -33.91 2.48
CA TYR A 123 12.12 -34.21 3.88
C TYR A 123 10.86 -34.75 4.58
N GLU A 124 11.10 -35.52 5.63
CA GLU A 124 10.10 -36.23 6.41
C GLU A 124 10.42 -36.08 7.89
N VAL A 125 9.59 -35.32 8.62
CA VAL A 125 9.72 -35.13 10.07
C VAL A 125 8.69 -36.00 10.77
N SER A 126 9.16 -36.92 11.60
CA SER A 126 8.31 -37.71 12.50
C SER A 126 8.29 -37.07 13.88
N LEU A 127 7.10 -36.88 14.44
CA LEU A 127 6.89 -36.34 15.79
C LEU A 127 5.95 -37.29 16.54
N SER A 128 6.52 -38.12 17.42
CA SER A 128 5.85 -39.25 18.07
C SER A 128 5.13 -40.18 17.07
N SER A 129 3.81 -40.04 16.91
CA SER A 129 2.98 -40.83 15.98
C SER A 129 2.58 -40.09 14.71
N GLU A 130 2.92 -38.81 14.58
CA GLU A 130 2.60 -37.98 13.41
C GLU A 130 3.80 -37.89 12.46
N THR A 131 3.57 -37.60 11.18
CA THR A 131 4.64 -37.42 10.20
C THR A 131 4.32 -36.34 9.17
N PHE A 132 5.02 -35.23 9.25
CA PHE A 132 5.00 -34.16 8.24
C PHE A 132 5.96 -34.47 7.08
N ARG A 133 5.65 -33.97 5.87
CA ARG A 133 6.48 -34.13 4.66
C ARG A 133 6.35 -32.89 3.77
N SER A 134 7.48 -32.44 3.22
CA SER A 134 7.51 -31.42 2.18
C SER A 134 8.80 -31.55 1.34
N ASP A 135 9.02 -30.64 0.39
CA ASP A 135 10.16 -30.58 -0.51
C ASP A 135 10.80 -29.18 -0.54
N PHE A 136 12.09 -29.09 -0.84
CA PHE A 136 12.87 -27.84 -0.90
C PHE A 136 13.98 -27.90 -1.95
N LYS A 137 14.58 -26.76 -2.30
CA LYS A 137 15.74 -26.67 -3.21
C LYS A 137 17.00 -26.25 -2.45
N THR A 138 18.09 -27.01 -2.59
CA THR A 138 19.40 -26.62 -2.05
C THR A 138 19.98 -25.44 -2.83
N LYS A 139 20.87 -24.67 -2.17
CA LYS A 139 21.61 -23.57 -2.79
C LYS A 139 22.18 -23.94 -4.16
N PRO A 140 22.21 -23.01 -5.12
CA PRO A 140 22.55 -23.33 -6.51
C PRO A 140 24.01 -23.75 -6.65
N ALA A 141 24.30 -24.54 -7.69
CA ALA A 141 25.66 -24.89 -8.06
C ALA A 141 26.38 -23.71 -8.74
N GLN A 142 27.70 -23.82 -8.95
CA GLN A 142 28.52 -22.75 -9.53
C GLN A 142 28.10 -22.40 -10.98
N ASP A 143 27.55 -23.38 -11.70
CA ASP A 143 26.95 -23.31 -13.03
C ASP A 143 25.44 -22.95 -13.01
N TRP A 144 24.99 -22.18 -12.01
CA TRP A 144 23.61 -21.69 -11.90
C TRP A 144 23.09 -21.01 -13.17
N GLU A 145 21.80 -21.23 -13.49
CA GLU A 145 21.11 -20.57 -14.61
C GLU A 145 20.18 -19.44 -14.13
N ASN A 146 19.42 -19.69 -13.06
CA ASN A 146 18.42 -18.78 -12.51
C ASN A 146 18.20 -19.01 -11.01
N ILE A 147 17.82 -17.94 -10.32
CA ILE A 147 17.41 -17.90 -8.91
C ILE A 147 16.15 -17.04 -8.83
N ARG A 148 15.10 -17.50 -8.15
CA ARG A 148 13.92 -16.69 -7.83
C ARG A 148 13.80 -16.53 -6.33
N PHE A 149 13.68 -15.30 -5.86
CA PHE A 149 13.18 -15.04 -4.52
C PHE A 149 11.98 -14.10 -4.56
N ILE A 150 11.23 -14.05 -3.46
CA ILE A 150 10.10 -13.15 -3.30
C ILE A 150 10.35 -12.31 -2.04
N ALA A 151 10.11 -11.01 -2.14
CA ALA A 151 10.18 -10.07 -1.04
C ALA A 151 8.77 -9.55 -0.72
N LEU A 152 8.39 -9.59 0.56
CA LEU A 152 7.13 -9.08 1.08
C LEU A 152 7.29 -8.73 2.57
N SER A 153 6.70 -7.62 3.00
CA SER A 153 6.74 -7.12 4.38
C SER A 153 5.31 -6.83 4.85
N ASP A 154 5.13 -6.56 6.15
CA ASP A 154 3.86 -6.09 6.73
C ASP A 154 2.77 -7.16 6.50
N SER A 155 3.09 -8.32 7.03
CA SER A 155 2.48 -9.63 6.74
C SER A 155 1.60 -10.14 7.87
N GLU A 156 1.52 -9.37 8.94
CA GLU A 156 0.62 -9.58 10.05
C GLU A 156 -0.85 -9.38 9.67
N THR A 157 -1.71 -9.96 10.49
CA THR A 157 -3.16 -9.86 10.42
C THR A 157 -3.71 -9.88 11.84
N GLU A 158 -4.95 -9.43 12.04
CA GLU A 158 -5.58 -9.49 13.35
C GLU A 158 -5.97 -10.95 13.73
N PRO A 159 -5.58 -11.40 14.94
CA PRO A 159 -5.70 -12.77 15.42
C PRO A 159 -6.98 -13.53 15.11
N ARG A 160 -6.79 -14.74 14.59
CA ARG A 160 -7.74 -15.78 14.19
C ARG A 160 -9.20 -15.44 14.49
N GLY A 161 -9.94 -15.05 13.46
CA GLY A 161 -11.37 -14.72 13.56
C GLY A 161 -11.65 -13.22 13.76
N ARG A 162 -10.62 -12.39 13.78
CA ARG A 162 -10.73 -10.92 13.63
C ARG A 162 -10.53 -10.47 12.18
N ASP A 163 -11.26 -11.09 11.25
CA ASP A 163 -11.20 -10.76 9.82
C ASP A 163 -11.62 -9.29 9.56
N ARG A 164 -10.76 -8.47 8.94
CA ARG A 164 -10.98 -7.02 8.75
C ARG A 164 -10.70 -6.51 7.34
N HIS A 165 -11.61 -5.69 6.82
CA HIS A 165 -11.38 -4.85 5.64
C HIS A 165 -10.72 -3.53 6.07
N ARG A 166 -9.60 -3.17 5.44
CA ARG A 166 -8.78 -2.00 5.76
C ARG A 166 -9.19 -0.76 4.95
N PRO A 167 -9.04 0.48 5.45
CA PRO A 167 -9.38 1.70 4.70
C PRO A 167 -8.57 1.80 3.40
N TRP A 168 -9.25 1.82 2.26
CA TRP A 168 -8.62 1.84 0.95
C TRP A 168 -8.32 3.28 0.53
N ALA A 169 -7.12 3.74 0.85
CA ALA A 169 -6.64 5.10 0.56
C ALA A 169 -6.89 5.51 -0.91
N PRO A 170 -7.22 6.79 -1.18
CA PRO A 170 -7.45 7.27 -2.54
C PRO A 170 -6.13 7.58 -3.25
N GLY A 171 -5.94 6.97 -4.42
CA GLY A 171 -4.83 7.23 -5.33
C GLY A 171 -5.17 8.30 -6.38
N THR A 172 -4.86 8.00 -7.64
CA THR A 172 -5.33 8.78 -8.80
C THR A 172 -6.39 8.01 -9.62
N PRO A 173 -7.55 8.62 -9.93
CA PRO A 173 -8.04 9.92 -9.43
C PRO A 173 -8.43 9.87 -7.95
N LEU A 174 -8.29 11.00 -7.25
CA LEU A 174 -8.64 11.17 -5.83
C LEU A 174 -10.09 10.74 -5.52
N LEU A 175 -11.02 11.07 -6.41
CA LEU A 175 -12.44 10.74 -6.27
C LEU A 175 -12.81 9.59 -7.20
N ARG A 176 -13.20 8.47 -6.59
CA ARG A 176 -13.78 7.29 -7.27
C ARG A 176 -15.16 7.64 -7.89
N PRO A 177 -15.72 6.84 -8.80
CA PRO A 177 -16.92 7.21 -9.57
C PRO A 177 -18.21 7.50 -8.78
N PHE A 178 -18.23 7.22 -7.48
CA PHE A 178 -19.31 7.57 -6.54
C PHE A 178 -19.12 8.93 -5.82
N GLY A 179 -18.01 9.63 -6.09
CA GLY A 179 -17.73 10.96 -5.55
C GLY A 179 -17.35 10.93 -4.08
N LEU A 180 -17.92 11.85 -3.29
CA LEU A 180 -17.56 12.06 -1.88
C LEU A 180 -18.14 11.01 -0.91
N THR A 181 -19.06 10.16 -1.39
CA THR A 181 -19.83 9.23 -0.56
C THR A 181 -19.80 7.81 -1.11
N VAL A 182 -19.48 6.83 -0.25
CA VAL A 182 -19.38 5.41 -0.59
C VAL A 182 -20.80 4.81 -0.75
N PRO A 183 -21.06 3.95 -1.77
CA PRO A 183 -22.38 3.35 -1.98
C PRO A 183 -22.84 2.48 -0.81
N ASP A 184 -24.14 2.52 -0.48
CA ASP A 184 -24.68 1.82 0.70
C ASP A 184 -24.39 0.30 0.72
N LEU A 185 -24.39 -0.36 -0.44
CA LEU A 185 -24.05 -1.79 -0.53
C LEU A 185 -22.56 -2.07 -0.25
N TRP A 186 -21.67 -1.13 -0.55
CA TRP A 186 -20.24 -1.21 -0.17
C TRP A 186 -20.08 -0.97 1.33
N LYS A 187 -20.82 0.00 1.89
CA LYS A 187 -20.86 0.27 3.34
C LYS A 187 -21.37 -0.94 4.13
N GLU A 188 -22.40 -1.63 3.64
CA GLU A 188 -22.96 -2.84 4.26
C GLU A 188 -21.96 -4.01 4.24
N LYS A 189 -21.21 -4.20 3.15
CA LYS A 189 -20.35 -5.36 2.94
C LYS A 189 -18.93 -5.23 3.48
N PHE A 190 -18.30 -4.08 3.29
CA PHE A 190 -16.87 -3.88 3.58
C PHE A 190 -16.66 -2.79 4.64
N GLY A 191 -17.53 -1.78 4.65
CA GLY A 191 -17.43 -0.61 5.53
C GLY A 191 -16.69 0.57 4.88
N PHE A 192 -16.49 1.61 5.68
CA PHE A 192 -15.87 2.88 5.30
C PHE A 192 -15.45 3.66 6.55
N ILE A 193 -14.57 4.64 6.38
CA ILE A 193 -14.31 5.73 7.34
C ILE A 193 -14.72 7.08 6.75
N THR A 194 -14.82 8.12 7.57
CA THR A 194 -15.08 9.49 7.11
C THR A 194 -13.96 10.40 7.60
N GLN A 195 -13.31 11.10 6.67
CA GLN A 195 -12.18 11.98 6.93
C GLN A 195 -12.40 13.30 6.18
N SER A 196 -12.29 14.44 6.84
CA SER A 196 -12.58 15.80 6.30
C SER A 196 -13.85 15.93 5.44
N GLY A 197 -14.89 15.16 5.76
CA GLY A 197 -16.18 15.15 5.06
C GLY A 197 -16.26 14.26 3.81
N ILE A 198 -15.20 13.50 3.51
CA ILE A 198 -15.13 12.52 2.42
C ILE A 198 -15.20 11.11 3.03
N GLU A 199 -15.99 10.21 2.44
CA GLU A 199 -16.05 8.81 2.85
C GLU A 199 -14.99 7.99 2.09
N ILE A 200 -14.03 7.40 2.81
CA ILE A 200 -13.02 6.50 2.26
C ILE A 200 -13.54 5.05 2.44
N PRO A 201 -13.75 4.29 1.35
CA PRO A 201 -14.24 2.92 1.44
C PRO A 201 -13.20 2.01 2.10
N HIS A 202 -13.63 0.93 2.74
CA HIS A 202 -12.71 -0.17 3.04
C HIS A 202 -12.47 -1.04 1.79
N TYR A 203 -11.33 -1.72 1.75
CA TYR A 203 -10.89 -2.55 0.63
C TYR A 203 -11.74 -3.81 0.44
N LEU A 204 -11.79 -4.32 -0.80
CA LEU A 204 -12.67 -5.40 -1.25
C LEU A 204 -12.34 -6.78 -0.64
N LEU A 205 -11.06 -7.02 -0.34
CA LEU A 205 -10.62 -8.16 0.47
C LEU A 205 -10.32 -7.68 1.88
N SER A 206 -10.42 -8.56 2.86
CA SER A 206 -9.81 -8.34 4.16
C SER A 206 -8.29 -8.57 4.09
N GLU A 207 -7.57 -8.09 5.10
CA GLU A 207 -6.15 -8.41 5.36
C GLU A 207 -5.89 -9.92 5.28
N THR A 208 -6.70 -10.71 5.99
CA THR A 208 -6.56 -12.17 6.10
C THR A 208 -6.85 -12.86 4.78
N GLN A 209 -7.84 -12.40 4.01
CA GLN A 209 -8.17 -12.94 2.69
C GLN A 209 -7.12 -12.54 1.64
N GLY A 210 -6.65 -11.29 1.69
CA GLY A 210 -5.57 -10.77 0.85
C GLY A 210 -4.30 -11.60 0.99
N TYR A 211 -3.78 -11.72 2.22
CA TYR A 211 -2.59 -12.51 2.50
C TYR A 211 -2.76 -14.00 2.16
N ALA A 212 -3.94 -14.58 2.41
CA ALA A 212 -4.23 -15.98 2.06
C ALA A 212 -4.17 -16.24 0.55
N GLU A 213 -4.69 -15.34 -0.30
CA GLU A 213 -4.56 -15.47 -1.76
C GLU A 213 -3.13 -15.16 -2.24
N ASN A 214 -2.47 -14.18 -1.61
CA ASN A 214 -1.08 -13.80 -1.87
C ASN A 214 -0.13 -15.00 -1.68
N LEU A 215 -0.24 -15.72 -0.56
CA LEU A 215 0.54 -16.93 -0.27
C LEU A 215 0.34 -18.06 -1.30
N LYS A 216 -0.89 -18.25 -1.81
CA LYS A 216 -1.15 -19.22 -2.90
C LYS A 216 -0.45 -18.84 -4.19
N VAL A 217 -0.44 -17.54 -4.53
CA VAL A 217 0.33 -17.02 -5.66
C VAL A 217 1.81 -17.30 -5.45
N ILE A 218 2.37 -16.93 -4.30
CA ILE A 218 3.79 -17.14 -3.94
C ILE A 218 4.18 -18.62 -4.08
N LYS A 219 3.40 -19.54 -3.53
CA LYS A 219 3.63 -20.99 -3.69
C LYS A 219 3.62 -21.44 -5.16
N SER A 220 2.70 -20.90 -5.97
CA SER A 220 2.63 -21.20 -7.41
C SER A 220 3.87 -20.72 -8.19
N ARG A 221 4.63 -19.75 -7.66
CA ARG A 221 5.90 -19.28 -8.25
C ARG A 221 7.09 -20.18 -7.92
N ASN A 222 6.98 -21.05 -6.90
CA ASN A 222 8.05 -21.93 -6.42
C ASN A 222 9.39 -21.15 -6.24
N PRO A 223 9.45 -20.13 -5.37
CA PRO A 223 10.69 -19.40 -5.11
C PRO A 223 11.71 -20.29 -4.37
N ASP A 224 12.98 -19.98 -4.54
CA ASP A 224 14.10 -20.64 -3.87
C ASP A 224 14.15 -20.27 -2.38
N PHE A 225 13.95 -18.99 -2.09
CA PHE A 225 13.83 -18.44 -0.74
C PHE A 225 12.91 -17.22 -0.72
N ILE A 226 12.57 -16.76 0.48
CA ILE A 226 11.68 -15.62 0.73
C ILE A 226 12.38 -14.66 1.69
N VAL A 227 12.34 -13.38 1.34
CA VAL A 227 12.87 -12.25 2.11
C VAL A 227 11.68 -11.57 2.77
N MET A 228 11.73 -11.37 4.09
CA MET A 228 10.65 -10.71 4.83
C MET A 228 11.21 -9.55 5.66
N PRO A 229 11.17 -8.29 5.14
CA PRO A 229 11.72 -7.09 5.77
C PRO A 229 11.02 -6.62 7.05
N GLY A 230 10.78 -7.51 8.03
CA GLY A 230 10.13 -7.18 9.29
C GLY A 230 8.61 -7.25 9.22
N ASP A 231 8.01 -6.96 10.36
CA ASP A 231 6.58 -7.02 10.67
C ASP A 231 5.91 -8.28 10.11
N LEU A 232 6.21 -9.33 10.87
CA LEU A 232 5.78 -10.70 10.69
C LEU A 232 4.55 -10.99 11.56
N THR A 233 4.34 -10.21 12.61
CA THR A 233 3.35 -10.45 13.66
C THR A 233 2.81 -9.15 14.22
N GLN A 234 1.50 -9.07 14.51
CA GLN A 234 0.88 -7.87 15.10
C GLN A 234 1.21 -7.71 16.60
N GLY A 235 2.48 -7.48 16.89
CA GLY A 235 3.08 -7.42 18.22
C GLY A 235 3.82 -8.71 18.57
N GLY A 236 5.14 -8.75 18.39
CA GLY A 236 5.98 -9.89 18.76
C GLY A 236 5.88 -10.24 20.26
N GLY A 237 5.61 -9.25 21.12
CA GLY A 237 5.36 -9.46 22.56
C GLY A 237 3.97 -10.06 22.87
N TYR A 238 3.12 -10.29 21.86
CA TYR A 238 1.77 -10.84 21.97
C TYR A 238 1.68 -12.21 21.26
N GLN A 239 1.64 -13.30 22.04
CA GLN A 239 1.92 -14.65 21.53
C GLN A 239 0.93 -15.17 20.44
N PRO A 240 -0.39 -14.89 20.51
CA PRO A 240 -1.33 -15.31 19.46
C PRO A 240 -1.00 -14.83 18.04
N ALA A 241 -0.23 -13.75 17.88
CA ALA A 241 0.23 -13.28 16.57
C ALA A 241 1.33 -14.20 15.98
N TRP A 242 2.26 -14.71 16.80
CA TRP A 242 3.20 -15.76 16.36
C TRP A 242 2.49 -17.06 16.01
N ASP A 243 1.51 -17.45 16.81
CA ASP A 243 0.64 -18.61 16.53
C ASP A 243 -0.28 -18.39 15.31
N GLU A 244 -0.26 -17.20 14.71
CA GLU A 244 -0.94 -16.82 13.48
C GLU A 244 -0.02 -16.82 12.27
N PHE A 245 1.11 -16.10 12.35
CA PHE A 245 2.12 -16.06 11.29
C PHE A 245 2.50 -17.47 10.82
N PHE A 246 2.82 -18.37 11.75
CA PHE A 246 3.15 -19.76 11.41
C PHE A 246 1.95 -20.57 10.92
N ARG A 247 0.72 -20.18 11.28
CA ARG A 247 -0.50 -20.80 10.76
C ARG A 247 -0.81 -20.37 9.33
N HIS A 248 -0.44 -19.17 8.94
CA HIS A 248 -0.64 -18.69 7.56
C HIS A 248 0.48 -19.23 6.66
N ASN A 249 1.74 -19.13 7.11
CA ASN A 249 2.93 -19.45 6.32
C ASN A 249 3.37 -20.92 6.31
N ALA A 250 3.04 -21.69 7.35
CA ALA A 250 3.44 -23.09 7.53
C ALA A 250 2.30 -23.93 8.14
N GLY A 251 1.07 -23.77 7.65
CA GLY A 251 -0.12 -24.14 8.43
C GLY A 251 -1.39 -24.44 7.64
N GLU A 252 -2.37 -23.55 7.76
CA GLU A 252 -3.78 -23.69 7.37
C GLU A 252 -4.10 -22.99 6.04
N PHE A 253 -3.44 -21.86 5.74
CA PHE A 253 -3.61 -21.18 4.45
C PHE A 253 -2.69 -21.81 3.43
N ASP A 254 -1.38 -21.81 3.70
CA ASP A 254 -0.44 -22.58 2.91
C ASP A 254 0.78 -23.04 3.73
N GLU A 255 1.63 -23.82 3.06
CA GLU A 255 2.85 -24.44 3.59
C GLU A 255 4.08 -23.88 2.85
N VAL A 256 4.08 -22.57 2.61
CA VAL A 256 5.10 -21.83 1.85
C VAL A 256 6.46 -21.92 2.54
N LEU A 257 6.53 -21.62 3.84
CA LEU A 257 7.78 -21.70 4.61
C LEU A 257 8.19 -23.14 4.97
N SER A 258 7.31 -24.12 4.74
CA SER A 258 7.68 -25.54 4.74
C SER A 258 8.29 -26.00 3.41
N LYS A 259 8.55 -25.09 2.45
CA LYS A 259 9.11 -25.44 1.14
C LYS A 259 10.18 -24.47 0.65
N SER A 260 9.92 -23.18 0.75
CA SER A 260 10.87 -22.10 0.44
C SER A 260 11.35 -21.49 1.76
N ALA A 261 12.67 -21.34 1.91
CA ALA A 261 13.25 -20.94 3.19
C ALA A 261 13.14 -19.42 3.43
N ILE A 262 12.91 -19.00 4.68
CA ILE A 262 12.81 -17.58 5.05
C ILE A 262 14.17 -16.96 5.40
N ILE A 263 14.31 -15.66 5.09
CA ILE A 263 15.32 -14.73 5.62
C ILE A 263 14.56 -13.54 6.25
N PRO A 264 14.22 -13.58 7.56
CA PRO A 264 13.42 -12.54 8.20
C PRO A 264 14.27 -11.40 8.80
N ALA A 265 13.78 -10.17 8.73
CA ALA A 265 14.26 -9.02 9.49
C ALA A 265 13.36 -8.72 10.71
N LEU A 266 13.74 -7.72 11.51
CA LEU A 266 12.94 -7.16 12.62
C LEU A 266 12.27 -5.86 12.17
N GLY A 267 10.95 -5.73 12.38
CA GLY A 267 10.21 -4.48 12.24
C GLY A 267 9.69 -3.92 13.57
N ASN A 268 8.83 -2.89 13.51
CA ASN A 268 8.31 -2.23 14.73
C ASN A 268 7.43 -3.16 15.56
N TRP A 269 6.53 -3.90 14.92
CA TRP A 269 5.63 -4.81 15.61
C TRP A 269 6.41 -5.93 16.31
N GLU A 270 7.55 -6.42 15.81
CA GLU A 270 8.41 -7.33 16.58
C GLU A 270 8.93 -6.74 17.90
N ASN A 271 9.04 -5.41 17.97
CA ASN A 271 9.36 -4.65 19.18
C ASN A 271 8.10 -4.23 19.99
N TYR A 272 6.89 -4.57 19.55
CA TYR A 272 5.64 -4.19 20.21
C TYR A 272 5.00 -5.32 21.03
N GLY A 273 4.45 -4.97 22.20
CA GLY A 273 3.79 -5.89 23.12
C GLY A 273 2.37 -6.33 22.77
N GLY A 274 1.76 -5.78 21.72
CA GLY A 274 0.34 -5.98 21.42
C GLY A 274 -0.55 -5.60 22.62
N ILE A 275 -1.63 -6.36 22.84
CA ILE A 275 -2.45 -6.22 24.06
C ILE A 275 -1.70 -6.59 25.35
N SER A 276 -0.57 -7.29 25.25
CA SER A 276 0.29 -7.75 26.36
C SER A 276 1.30 -6.68 26.80
N GLY A 277 0.95 -5.39 26.65
CA GLY A 277 1.68 -4.26 27.25
C GLY A 277 2.17 -3.18 26.28
N GLY A 278 1.96 -3.30 24.96
CA GLY A 278 2.49 -2.34 23.98
C GLY A 278 4.01 -2.12 24.13
N TYR A 279 4.48 -0.88 24.12
CA TYR A 279 5.89 -0.54 24.41
C TYR A 279 6.21 -0.39 25.91
N GLN A 280 5.45 -1.05 26.80
CA GLN A 280 5.59 -0.94 28.26
C GLN A 280 5.82 -2.32 28.91
N TYR A 281 5.54 -2.46 30.20
CA TYR A 281 5.70 -3.73 30.94
C TYR A 281 4.43 -4.56 30.88
N ASN A 282 4.59 -5.87 30.67
CA ASN A 282 3.48 -6.82 30.72
C ASN A 282 3.10 -7.23 32.16
N GLU A 283 2.07 -8.06 32.32
CA GLU A 283 1.58 -8.51 33.64
C GLU A 283 2.59 -9.30 34.50
N ARG A 284 3.68 -9.81 33.90
CA ARG A 284 4.79 -10.49 34.61
C ARG A 284 5.87 -9.50 35.08
N GLY A 285 5.76 -8.23 34.70
CA GLY A 285 6.80 -7.22 34.94
C GLY A 285 7.96 -7.31 33.93
N GLU A 286 7.74 -7.95 32.78
CA GLU A 286 8.73 -8.06 31.70
C GLU A 286 8.50 -6.93 30.69
N PHE A 287 9.57 -6.25 30.27
CA PHE A 287 9.50 -5.17 29.30
C PHE A 287 9.16 -5.74 27.91
N ALA A 288 8.02 -5.35 27.35
CA ALA A 288 7.43 -6.04 26.21
C ALA A 288 8.25 -5.98 24.90
N PRO A 289 8.97 -4.90 24.56
CA PRO A 289 9.87 -4.91 23.40
C PRO A 289 10.95 -5.99 23.47
N LYS A 290 11.51 -6.20 24.67
CA LYS A 290 12.44 -7.30 24.94
C LYS A 290 11.78 -8.67 24.80
N VAL A 291 10.53 -8.82 25.27
CA VAL A 291 9.78 -10.08 25.12
C VAL A 291 9.53 -10.40 23.65
N GLY A 292 9.20 -9.40 22.82
CA GLY A 292 8.99 -9.56 21.39
C GLY A 292 10.24 -10.02 20.64
N ARG A 293 11.35 -9.29 20.80
CA ARG A 293 12.66 -9.68 20.23
C ARG A 293 13.14 -11.03 20.75
N MET A 294 12.98 -11.33 22.04
CA MET A 294 13.31 -12.66 22.58
C MET A 294 12.50 -13.79 21.93
N ARG A 295 11.25 -13.54 21.51
CA ARG A 295 10.43 -14.50 20.76
C ARG A 295 10.83 -14.59 19.29
N PHE A 296 11.12 -13.48 18.61
CA PHE A 296 11.70 -13.50 17.25
C PHE A 296 12.92 -14.44 17.21
N HIS A 297 13.87 -14.25 18.13
CA HIS A 297 15.04 -15.12 18.27
C HIS A 297 14.67 -16.57 18.63
N ALA A 298 13.65 -16.79 19.48
CA ALA A 298 13.18 -18.13 19.79
C ALA A 298 12.72 -18.92 18.55
N TYR A 299 12.18 -18.24 17.53
CA TYR A 299 11.84 -18.84 16.23
C TYR A 299 13.01 -18.85 15.23
N PHE A 300 13.74 -17.73 15.06
CA PHE A 300 14.65 -17.49 13.92
C PHE A 300 16.16 -17.42 14.24
N GLU A 301 16.58 -17.64 15.48
CA GLU A 301 18.01 -17.79 15.80
C GLU A 301 18.64 -18.98 15.05
N THR A 302 19.83 -18.82 14.48
CA THR A 302 20.50 -19.83 13.63
C THR A 302 21.72 -20.44 14.34
N PRO A 303 22.44 -21.43 13.74
CA PRO A 303 23.64 -22.01 14.34
C PRO A 303 24.89 -21.14 14.21
N GLU A 304 24.84 -20.07 13.39
CA GLU A 304 25.96 -19.18 13.16
C GLU A 304 25.90 -17.98 14.12
N GLU A 305 27.03 -17.62 14.72
CA GLU A 305 27.09 -16.47 15.62
C GLU A 305 27.35 -15.18 14.83
N ASP A 306 26.72 -14.08 15.24
CA ASP A 306 27.13 -12.71 14.88
C ASP A 306 28.67 -12.58 14.92
N PRO A 307 29.34 -12.09 13.85
CA PRO A 307 30.79 -11.91 13.82
C PRO A 307 31.35 -11.08 14.99
N LEU A 308 30.59 -10.08 15.47
CA LEU A 308 30.93 -9.26 16.63
C LEU A 308 30.55 -9.91 17.97
N LYS A 309 29.73 -10.97 17.94
CA LYS A 309 29.26 -11.79 19.08
C LYS A 309 28.51 -11.01 20.18
N LYS A 310 27.73 -10.01 19.79
CA LYS A 310 26.97 -9.12 20.67
C LYS A 310 25.47 -9.17 20.40
N HIS A 311 25.07 -9.05 19.13
CA HIS A 311 23.73 -8.60 18.74
C HIS A 311 22.77 -9.72 18.32
N ARG A 312 23.07 -10.97 18.71
CA ARG A 312 22.21 -12.16 18.59
C ARG A 312 21.53 -12.38 17.22
N GLN A 313 22.19 -11.99 16.13
CA GLN A 313 21.62 -12.02 14.77
C GLN A 313 20.36 -11.16 14.55
N SER A 314 20.17 -10.08 15.32
CA SER A 314 19.22 -9.01 14.93
C SER A 314 19.57 -8.41 13.56
N TYR A 315 20.85 -8.47 13.19
CA TYR A 315 21.37 -8.27 11.85
C TYR A 315 22.34 -9.40 11.48
N TYR A 316 22.36 -9.81 10.21
CA TYR A 316 23.12 -10.96 9.71
C TYR A 316 23.18 -11.00 8.17
N ARG A 317 24.02 -11.90 7.64
CA ARG A 317 24.26 -12.10 6.21
C ARG A 317 23.84 -13.50 5.76
N VAL A 318 23.34 -13.62 4.53
CA VAL A 318 23.10 -14.91 3.85
C VAL A 318 23.58 -14.83 2.40
N ASP A 319 24.47 -15.74 1.99
CA ASP A 319 24.96 -15.87 0.61
C ASP A 319 24.33 -17.10 -0.08
N TYR A 320 23.22 -16.90 -0.81
CA TYR A 320 22.56 -17.96 -1.59
C TYR A 320 23.21 -18.13 -2.97
N GLY A 321 24.50 -18.51 -2.99
CA GLY A 321 25.30 -18.69 -4.20
C GLY A 321 25.93 -17.39 -4.69
N PRO A 322 25.41 -16.75 -5.76
CA PRO A 322 25.85 -15.44 -6.24
C PRO A 322 25.04 -14.26 -5.64
N VAL A 323 24.01 -14.53 -4.83
CA VAL A 323 23.14 -13.51 -4.21
C VAL A 323 23.46 -13.40 -2.73
N THR A 324 23.87 -12.22 -2.29
CA THR A 324 24.02 -11.87 -0.87
C THR A 324 22.79 -11.08 -0.41
N ILE A 325 22.15 -11.52 0.68
CA ILE A 325 21.17 -10.72 1.43
C ILE A 325 21.82 -10.27 2.74
N LEU A 326 21.91 -8.95 2.94
CA LEU A 326 22.30 -8.35 4.23
C LEU A 326 21.04 -7.88 4.95
N THR A 327 20.78 -8.45 6.13
CA THR A 327 19.60 -8.14 6.95
C THR A 327 20.02 -7.23 8.08
N LEU A 328 19.41 -6.05 8.22
CA LEU A 328 19.72 -5.06 9.26
C LEU A 328 18.56 -4.88 10.23
N ASP A 329 18.89 -4.56 11.48
CA ASP A 329 17.95 -4.09 12.48
C ASP A 329 17.73 -2.58 12.30
N SER A 330 16.51 -2.20 11.89
CA SER A 330 16.07 -0.80 11.79
C SER A 330 15.29 -0.33 13.01
N SER A 331 15.39 -1.00 14.16
CA SER A 331 14.55 -0.70 15.34
C SER A 331 15.09 0.40 16.27
N ASN A 332 16.26 1.00 15.99
CA ASN A 332 16.92 1.90 16.95
C ASN A 332 18.01 2.78 16.32
N GLY A 333 17.94 4.08 16.57
CA GLY A 333 18.96 5.09 16.29
C GLY A 333 19.97 5.31 17.42
N THR A 334 21.10 5.95 17.11
CA THR A 334 22.01 6.45 18.16
C THR A 334 22.65 7.77 17.72
N PRO A 335 22.44 8.90 18.43
CA PRO A 335 21.60 9.05 19.61
C PRO A 335 20.11 8.78 19.33
N ASP A 336 19.38 8.42 20.38
CA ASP A 336 17.91 8.34 20.40
C ASP A 336 17.32 9.75 20.14
N GLN A 337 16.27 9.88 19.32
CA GLN A 337 15.62 11.16 18.97
C GLN A 337 14.14 10.95 18.63
N SER A 338 13.29 11.93 18.94
CA SER A 338 11.85 11.92 18.65
C SER A 338 11.40 13.14 17.85
N ALA A 339 10.20 13.09 17.27
CA ALA A 339 9.53 14.26 16.70
C ALA A 339 9.25 15.36 17.75
N SER A 340 9.34 15.04 19.05
CA SER A 340 9.14 15.97 20.16
C SER A 340 10.39 16.75 20.59
N ASP A 341 11.58 16.35 20.11
CA ASP A 341 12.85 17.04 20.41
C ASP A 341 13.05 18.32 19.56
N PHE A 342 12.31 18.46 18.45
CA PHE A 342 12.33 19.63 17.58
C PHE A 342 11.39 20.72 18.07
N SER A 343 11.88 21.96 18.17
CA SER A 343 11.04 23.12 18.50
C SER A 343 10.12 23.52 17.35
N GLU A 344 9.07 24.30 17.64
CA GLU A 344 8.13 24.80 16.64
C GLU A 344 8.79 25.72 15.59
N GLU A 345 9.97 26.29 15.90
CA GLU A 345 10.80 27.05 14.96
C GLU A 345 11.76 26.17 14.11
N GLU A 346 11.99 24.92 14.51
CA GLU A 346 12.78 23.92 13.77
C GLU A 346 11.91 22.99 12.92
N LYS A 347 10.60 22.97 13.17
CA LYS A 347 9.63 22.20 12.40
C LYS A 347 9.36 22.77 11.02
N ILE A 348 9.17 21.88 10.05
CA ILE A 348 8.89 22.20 8.65
C ILE A 348 7.49 21.77 8.22
N SER A 349 6.91 22.51 7.28
CA SER A 349 5.57 22.28 6.69
C SER A 349 5.61 22.15 5.16
N GLY A 350 6.78 21.83 4.63
CA GLY A 350 7.06 21.75 3.19
C GLY A 350 8.10 20.69 2.86
N LYS A 351 8.37 20.53 1.57
CA LYS A 351 9.14 19.41 1.00
C LYS A 351 10.67 19.52 1.13
N GLU A 352 11.18 20.42 1.97
CA GLU A 352 12.63 20.59 2.14
C GLU A 352 13.17 19.58 3.17
N LEU A 353 14.36 19.04 2.95
CA LEU A 353 15.03 18.12 3.86
C LEU A 353 16.13 18.86 4.63
N THR A 354 15.82 19.23 5.87
CA THR A 354 16.68 20.03 6.75
C THR A 354 17.46 19.17 7.75
N GLU A 355 16.91 18.04 8.19
CA GLU A 355 17.56 17.04 9.03
C GLU A 355 17.00 15.64 8.68
N LEU A 356 17.82 14.58 8.78
CA LEU A 356 17.36 13.20 8.55
C LEU A 356 16.55 12.62 9.72
N GLY A 357 16.77 13.16 10.92
CA GLY A 357 16.57 12.44 12.18
C GLY A 357 17.65 11.38 12.42
N THR A 358 17.78 10.90 13.66
CA THR A 358 18.73 9.84 14.03
C THR A 358 18.09 8.51 14.42
N ASP A 359 16.80 8.47 14.75
CA ASP A 359 16.08 7.27 15.20
C ASP A 359 14.81 6.99 14.39
N THR A 360 14.65 5.73 14.00
CA THR A 360 13.51 5.20 13.26
C THR A 360 12.31 4.88 14.13
N GLN A 361 12.44 4.88 15.47
CA GLN A 361 11.30 4.79 16.38
C GLN A 361 11.52 5.64 17.64
N GLU A 362 10.44 6.14 18.23
CA GLU A 362 10.49 7.03 19.41
C GLU A 362 9.80 6.42 20.65
N ASN A 363 9.52 5.12 20.63
CA ASN A 363 8.68 4.45 21.62
C ASN A 363 9.45 3.93 22.85
N PHE A 364 10.74 3.65 22.71
CA PHE A 364 11.66 3.33 23.81
C PHE A 364 13.10 3.67 23.43
N THR A 365 13.94 3.98 24.42
CA THR A 365 15.36 4.26 24.20
C THR A 365 16.24 3.01 24.28
N ALA A 366 17.41 3.04 23.62
CA ALA A 366 18.47 2.06 23.78
C ALA A 366 18.86 1.88 25.26
N ALA A 367 18.88 2.98 26.01
CA ALA A 367 19.19 3.01 27.44
C ALA A 367 18.14 2.25 28.28
N GLU A 368 16.85 2.38 27.97
CA GLU A 368 15.77 1.66 28.65
C GLU A 368 15.74 0.17 28.28
N TYR A 369 16.03 -0.16 27.01
CA TYR A 369 16.16 -1.54 26.55
C TYR A 369 17.30 -2.26 27.31
N GLN A 370 18.46 -1.62 27.40
CA GLN A 370 19.61 -2.12 28.15
C GLN A 370 19.38 -2.16 29.67
N ALA A 371 18.67 -1.17 30.25
CA ALA A 371 18.30 -1.17 31.66
C ALA A 371 17.38 -2.36 32.04
N ASN A 372 16.54 -2.81 31.09
CA ASN A 372 15.74 -4.02 31.19
C ASN A 372 16.52 -5.32 30.84
N GLY A 373 17.83 -5.20 30.62
CA GLY A 373 18.73 -6.31 30.31
C GLY A 373 18.47 -6.96 28.96
N GLY A 374 17.96 -6.20 27.98
CA GLY A 374 18.11 -6.51 26.57
C GLY A 374 19.56 -6.25 26.14
N THR A 375 20.05 -7.00 25.14
CA THR A 375 21.48 -7.01 24.77
C THR A 375 21.74 -7.05 23.26
N ASP A 376 20.69 -7.14 22.47
CA ASP A 376 20.68 -7.50 21.05
C ASP A 376 20.25 -6.35 20.13
N LEU A 377 20.17 -5.14 20.66
CA LEU A 377 19.77 -3.90 19.98
C LEU A 377 21.01 -3.06 19.64
N SER A 378 21.06 -2.52 18.43
CA SER A 378 22.20 -1.75 17.91
C SER A 378 21.72 -0.53 17.13
N GLY A 379 22.47 0.59 17.21
CA GLY A 379 22.24 1.73 16.34
C GLY A 379 22.64 1.45 14.89
N PHE A 380 22.02 2.09 13.91
CA PHE A 380 22.47 2.03 12.50
C PHE A 380 23.44 3.16 12.08
N ALA A 381 23.65 4.17 12.93
CA ALA A 381 24.49 5.33 12.60
C ALA A 381 26.01 5.01 12.51
N PRO A 382 26.81 5.79 11.74
CA PRO A 382 28.24 5.59 11.57
C PRO A 382 29.02 5.41 12.89
N GLY A 383 29.78 4.31 12.96
CA GLY A 383 30.56 3.93 14.14
C GLY A 383 29.81 3.11 15.19
N SER A 384 28.56 2.73 14.95
CA SER A 384 27.89 1.67 15.70
C SER A 384 28.45 0.28 15.37
N ASP A 385 28.12 -0.72 16.19
CA ASP A 385 28.48 -2.11 15.90
C ASP A 385 27.84 -2.61 14.58
N GLN A 386 26.58 -2.27 14.31
CA GLN A 386 25.89 -2.66 13.08
C GLN A 386 26.50 -1.98 11.85
N TYR A 387 26.86 -0.70 11.93
CA TYR A 387 27.46 0.02 10.81
C TYR A 387 28.84 -0.56 10.45
N VAL A 388 29.69 -0.83 11.45
CA VAL A 388 31.01 -1.44 11.23
C VAL A 388 30.87 -2.86 10.65
N TRP A 389 29.94 -3.66 11.18
CA TRP A 389 29.63 -4.98 10.61
C TRP A 389 29.15 -4.88 9.15
N LEU A 390 28.32 -3.89 8.84
CA LEU A 390 27.77 -3.66 7.51
C LEU A 390 28.86 -3.28 6.50
N GLU A 391 29.73 -2.32 6.84
CA GLU A 391 30.88 -1.92 6.03
C GLU A 391 31.80 -3.11 5.71
N GLU A 392 32.17 -3.91 6.72
CA GLU A 392 33.00 -5.10 6.54
C GLU A 392 32.33 -6.14 5.61
N ASN A 393 31.01 -6.35 5.73
CA ASN A 393 30.28 -7.34 4.93
C ASN A 393 29.99 -6.89 3.50
N LEU A 394 29.60 -5.63 3.30
CA LEU A 394 29.43 -5.01 1.98
C LEU A 394 30.72 -5.10 1.17
N LYS A 395 31.83 -4.68 1.78
CA LYS A 395 33.16 -4.78 1.19
C LYS A 395 33.48 -6.22 0.76
N GLN A 396 33.37 -7.18 1.69
CA GLN A 396 33.66 -8.58 1.40
C GLN A 396 32.75 -9.14 0.28
N ALA A 397 31.48 -8.75 0.22
CA ALA A 397 30.55 -9.19 -0.82
C ALA A 397 30.92 -8.58 -2.20
N SER A 398 31.24 -7.29 -2.25
CA SER A 398 31.59 -6.56 -3.49
C SER A 398 32.95 -6.98 -4.06
N GLU A 399 33.94 -7.23 -3.18
CA GLU A 399 35.22 -7.85 -3.53
C GLU A 399 35.06 -9.30 -4.02
N SER A 400 34.07 -10.03 -3.48
CA SER A 400 33.75 -11.41 -3.91
C SER A 400 32.89 -11.49 -5.18
N GLY A 401 32.46 -10.35 -5.75
CA GLY A 401 31.59 -10.31 -6.94
C GLY A 401 30.15 -10.80 -6.70
N GLN A 402 29.64 -10.71 -5.48
CA GLN A 402 28.26 -11.04 -5.15
C GLN A 402 27.28 -9.98 -5.69
N LEU A 403 26.05 -10.41 -5.98
CA LEU A 403 24.90 -9.55 -6.24
C LEU A 403 24.29 -9.17 -4.89
N ILE A 404 24.55 -7.95 -4.43
CA ILE A 404 24.24 -7.53 -3.06
C ILE A 404 22.84 -6.91 -2.98
N PHE A 405 22.00 -7.46 -2.14
CA PHE A 405 20.72 -6.89 -1.72
C PHE A 405 20.75 -6.64 -0.21
N VAL A 406 20.05 -5.61 0.23
CA VAL A 406 19.87 -5.28 1.65
C VAL A 406 18.40 -5.39 1.99
N GLN A 407 18.07 -5.85 3.21
CA GLN A 407 16.73 -5.69 3.77
C GLN A 407 16.77 -5.04 5.16
N TYR A 408 15.79 -4.20 5.42
CA TYR A 408 15.44 -3.67 6.73
C TYR A 408 14.05 -3.04 6.67
N HIS A 409 13.36 -2.97 7.80
CA HIS A 409 11.93 -2.65 7.83
C HIS A 409 11.59 -1.21 7.44
N HIS A 410 12.03 -0.21 8.21
CA HIS A 410 11.64 1.19 7.99
C HIS A 410 12.24 1.72 6.68
N ILE A 411 11.43 1.94 5.65
CA ILE A 411 11.87 2.35 4.29
C ILE A 411 12.49 3.76 4.26
N ALA A 412 13.75 3.86 3.82
CA ALA A 412 14.48 5.12 3.79
C ALA A 412 13.89 6.18 2.83
N TYR A 413 13.39 5.75 1.67
CA TYR A 413 12.93 6.62 0.58
C TYR A 413 11.51 6.21 0.12
N SER A 414 10.51 6.62 0.89
CA SER A 414 9.08 6.41 0.65
C SER A 414 8.31 7.73 0.57
N SER A 415 7.21 7.75 -0.20
CA SER A 415 6.22 8.84 -0.23
C SER A 415 5.02 8.60 0.70
N GLY A 416 4.97 7.46 1.40
CA GLY A 416 3.90 7.04 2.31
C GLY A 416 3.94 7.71 3.68
N GLU A 417 3.20 7.14 4.63
CA GLU A 417 2.90 7.73 5.94
C GLU A 417 4.16 7.96 6.80
N HIS A 418 5.15 7.06 6.74
CA HIS A 418 6.38 7.11 7.54
C HIS A 418 7.63 7.57 6.76
N GLY A 419 7.50 7.79 5.44
CA GLY A 419 8.48 8.50 4.60
C GLY A 419 8.66 10.00 4.91
N VAL A 420 7.89 10.54 5.85
CA VAL A 420 7.95 11.92 6.36
C VAL A 420 9.02 12.04 7.47
N PRO A 421 9.93 13.04 7.48
CA PRO A 421 10.97 13.18 8.52
C PRO A 421 10.40 13.58 9.88
N LEU A 422 11.10 13.23 10.97
CA LEU A 422 10.71 13.53 12.35
C LEU A 422 10.43 15.01 12.63
N ASN A 423 11.08 15.94 11.93
CA ASN A 423 10.88 17.38 12.14
C ASN A 423 9.78 18.01 11.26
N HIS A 424 9.01 17.23 10.52
CA HIS A 424 7.86 17.75 9.77
C HIS A 424 6.61 17.86 10.66
N GLU A 425 5.79 18.91 10.49
CA GLU A 425 4.61 19.14 11.34
C GLU A 425 3.53 18.04 11.24
N LEU A 426 3.55 17.27 10.13
CA LEU A 426 2.69 16.11 9.87
C LEU A 426 3.36 14.75 10.15
N ALA A 427 4.52 14.73 10.82
CA ALA A 427 5.19 13.48 11.20
C ALA A 427 4.41 12.77 12.33
N ILE A 428 4.12 11.48 12.16
CA ILE A 428 3.39 10.67 13.16
C ILE A 428 4.30 9.80 14.04
N GLY A 429 5.61 10.09 14.03
CA GLY A 429 6.64 9.22 14.59
C GLY A 429 7.00 8.06 13.67
N GLN A 430 7.95 7.24 14.13
CA GLN A 430 8.48 6.07 13.42
C GLN A 430 8.94 6.35 11.97
N SER A 431 9.69 7.42 11.74
CA SER A 431 10.12 7.81 10.38
C SER A 431 11.16 6.86 9.80
N GLY A 432 11.05 6.53 8.51
CA GLY A 432 12.11 5.79 7.78
C GLY A 432 13.30 6.66 7.34
N VAL A 433 13.13 7.99 7.29
CA VAL A 433 14.13 8.95 6.77
C VAL A 433 15.52 8.85 7.43
N PRO A 434 15.68 8.54 8.74
CA PRO A 434 17.00 8.33 9.35
C PRO A 434 17.85 7.23 8.68
N MET A 435 17.23 6.22 8.08
CA MET A 435 17.96 5.13 7.39
C MET A 435 18.72 5.60 6.15
N ARG A 436 18.43 6.80 5.63
CA ARG A 436 19.22 7.44 4.55
C ARG A 436 20.68 7.65 4.92
N ILE A 437 21.03 7.67 6.21
CA ILE A 437 22.43 7.72 6.67
C ILE A 437 23.28 6.55 6.17
N LEU A 438 22.65 5.45 5.74
CA LEU A 438 23.33 4.31 5.14
C LEU A 438 23.56 4.45 3.63
N ASN A 439 22.79 5.29 2.90
CA ASN A 439 22.79 5.28 1.44
C ASN A 439 24.20 5.41 0.82
N PRO A 440 25.07 6.36 1.22
CA PRO A 440 26.40 6.49 0.63
C PRO A 440 27.29 5.24 0.81
N LEU A 441 27.11 4.48 1.90
CA LEU A 441 27.83 3.23 2.14
C LEU A 441 27.27 2.09 1.27
N LEU A 442 25.95 2.04 1.07
CA LEU A 442 25.32 1.04 0.21
C LEU A 442 25.70 1.28 -1.28
N GLU A 443 25.79 2.55 -1.67
CA GLU A 443 26.12 3.01 -3.02
C GLU A 443 27.61 2.76 -3.34
N GLU A 444 28.53 3.10 -2.44
CA GLU A 444 29.99 2.84 -2.57
C GLU A 444 30.31 1.37 -2.90
N TYR A 445 29.60 0.42 -2.28
CA TYR A 445 29.84 -1.01 -2.47
C TYR A 445 28.97 -1.66 -3.55
N GLY A 446 28.05 -0.93 -4.17
CA GLY A 446 27.23 -1.39 -5.30
C GLY A 446 26.06 -2.29 -4.89
N VAL A 447 25.29 -1.89 -3.87
CA VAL A 447 24.02 -2.54 -3.53
C VAL A 447 23.01 -2.37 -4.67
N ILE A 448 22.46 -3.48 -5.14
CA ILE A 448 21.49 -3.54 -6.23
C ILE A 448 20.14 -2.96 -5.80
N ALA A 449 19.65 -3.40 -4.63
CA ALA A 449 18.38 -2.95 -4.10
C ALA A 449 18.30 -3.06 -2.57
N VAL A 450 17.50 -2.17 -1.99
CA VAL A 450 17.02 -2.23 -0.61
C VAL A 450 15.56 -2.67 -0.63
N LEU A 451 15.22 -3.64 0.23
CA LEU A 451 13.91 -4.24 0.37
C LEU A 451 13.36 -3.92 1.77
N SER A 452 12.24 -3.20 1.83
CA SER A 452 11.67 -2.64 3.07
C SER A 452 10.15 -2.76 3.12
N GLY A 453 9.56 -2.27 4.22
CA GLY A 453 8.14 -2.30 4.52
C GLY A 453 7.68 -1.00 5.18
N HIS A 454 6.83 -1.13 6.20
CA HIS A 454 6.45 -0.12 7.20
C HIS A 454 5.51 0.99 6.73
N ASP A 455 5.68 1.50 5.52
CA ASP A 455 4.79 2.55 4.97
C ASP A 455 3.45 2.00 4.43
N GLU A 456 3.29 0.66 4.41
CA GLU A 456 2.17 -0.11 3.82
C GLU A 456 1.84 0.24 2.36
N ILE A 457 2.82 0.74 1.61
CA ILE A 457 2.65 1.12 0.21
C ILE A 457 3.38 0.12 -0.71
N PHE A 458 3.16 0.24 -2.02
CA PHE A 458 4.02 -0.42 -3.00
C PHE A 458 4.66 0.70 -3.81
N GLU A 459 5.85 1.10 -3.39
CA GLU A 459 6.66 2.17 -3.98
C GLU A 459 7.98 1.63 -4.48
N ARG A 460 8.45 2.21 -5.58
CA ARG A 460 9.82 2.08 -6.06
C ARG A 460 10.45 3.46 -6.17
N SER A 461 11.59 3.63 -5.50
CA SER A 461 12.48 4.78 -5.63
C SER A 461 13.78 4.37 -6.32
N PHE A 462 14.45 5.33 -6.95
CA PHE A 462 15.81 5.16 -7.47
C PHE A 462 16.69 6.30 -6.96
N VAL A 463 17.76 5.95 -6.25
CA VAL A 463 18.60 6.89 -5.50
C VAL A 463 20.02 6.81 -6.01
N ASP A 464 20.49 7.89 -6.62
CA ASP A 464 21.81 8.09 -7.21
C ASP A 464 22.29 9.44 -6.67
N GLU A 465 23.11 9.43 -5.60
CA GLU A 465 23.47 10.64 -4.84
C GLU A 465 24.78 11.27 -5.32
N ASP A 466 25.63 10.53 -6.05
CA ASP A 466 26.84 11.08 -6.68
C ASP A 466 26.67 11.48 -8.16
N GLY A 467 25.66 10.94 -8.85
CA GLY A 467 25.29 11.29 -10.21
C GLY A 467 26.04 10.53 -11.31
N ASP A 468 26.75 9.43 -11.00
CA ASP A 468 27.50 8.66 -11.99
C ASP A 468 26.67 7.66 -12.80
N GLY A 469 25.39 7.45 -12.43
CA GLY A 469 24.44 6.60 -13.14
C GLY A 469 24.29 5.18 -12.58
N LYS A 470 24.77 4.92 -11.35
CA LYS A 470 24.69 3.61 -10.67
C LYS A 470 24.04 3.67 -9.29
N GLY A 471 22.94 4.40 -9.18
CA GLY A 471 22.09 4.39 -8.00
C GLY A 471 21.47 3.05 -7.59
N ILE A 472 20.83 3.05 -6.42
CA ILE A 472 20.18 1.91 -5.76
C ILE A 472 18.67 1.92 -6.02
N LEU A 473 18.08 0.74 -6.23
CA LEU A 473 16.62 0.57 -6.23
C LEU A 473 16.10 0.36 -4.80
N TYR A 474 15.27 1.28 -4.33
CA TYR A 474 14.59 1.17 -3.04
C TYR A 474 13.14 0.72 -3.26
N TYR A 475 12.73 -0.39 -2.66
CA TYR A 475 11.35 -0.89 -2.72
C TYR A 475 10.70 -0.94 -1.33
N ASP A 476 9.51 -0.35 -1.22
CA ASP A 476 8.54 -0.78 -0.22
C ASP A 476 7.76 -1.99 -0.77
N VAL A 477 7.71 -3.07 0.01
CA VAL A 477 6.96 -4.30 -0.26
C VAL A 477 5.95 -4.62 0.85
N GLY A 478 5.59 -3.62 1.66
CA GLY A 478 4.67 -3.67 2.81
C GLY A 478 3.19 -3.85 2.47
N VAL A 479 2.87 -4.54 1.37
CA VAL A 479 1.49 -4.83 0.96
C VAL A 479 1.16 -6.32 1.09
N ALA A 480 1.80 -7.05 2.01
CA ALA A 480 1.56 -8.48 2.15
C ALA A 480 0.19 -8.78 2.76
N GLY A 481 -0.13 -8.17 3.92
CA GLY A 481 -1.31 -8.47 4.73
C GLY A 481 -1.88 -7.28 5.50
N ASP A 482 -1.05 -6.49 6.20
CA ASP A 482 -1.53 -5.31 6.93
C ASP A 482 -1.83 -4.11 5.99
N GLY A 483 -2.47 -3.09 6.55
CA GLY A 483 -3.38 -2.11 5.94
C GLY A 483 -3.48 -2.05 4.43
N ILE A 484 -3.17 -0.88 3.84
CA ILE A 484 -3.16 -0.55 2.38
C ILE A 484 -2.96 0.98 2.15
N PHE A 485 -2.10 1.67 2.91
CA PHE A 485 -1.94 3.13 2.86
C PHE A 485 -1.47 3.69 1.51
N GLY A 486 -1.85 4.93 1.18
CA GLY A 486 -1.43 5.60 -0.06
C GLY A 486 -0.26 6.56 0.17
N VAL A 487 0.17 7.24 -0.90
CA VAL A 487 1.05 8.42 -0.79
C VAL A 487 0.52 9.37 0.29
N LYS A 488 1.40 9.84 1.19
CA LYS A 488 1.05 10.72 2.32
C LYS A 488 0.28 11.94 1.85
N ARG A 489 -0.84 12.18 2.52
CA ARG A 489 -1.72 13.33 2.31
C ARG A 489 -1.98 14.02 3.64
N ASP A 490 -2.21 15.33 3.60
CA ASP A 490 -2.83 16.04 4.71
C ASP A 490 -4.32 15.67 4.76
N TYR A 491 -4.65 14.70 5.61
CA TYR A 491 -6.00 14.20 5.75
C TYR A 491 -6.95 15.17 6.49
N ASP A 492 -6.45 16.19 7.18
CA ASP A 492 -7.27 17.21 7.84
C ASP A 492 -7.56 18.41 6.93
N ALA A 493 -6.80 18.58 5.84
CA ALA A 493 -7.17 19.45 4.73
C ALA A 493 -8.23 18.84 3.80
N PHE A 494 -9.07 19.72 3.24
CA PHE A 494 -10.07 19.36 2.25
C PHE A 494 -9.43 18.83 0.96
N LEU A 495 -9.94 17.72 0.43
CA LEU A 495 -9.43 16.98 -0.73
C LEU A 495 -8.02 16.37 -0.58
N PHE A 496 -7.53 16.20 0.65
CA PHE A 496 -6.35 15.38 0.95
C PHE A 496 -5.13 15.69 0.05
N PRO A 497 -4.62 16.94 0.05
CA PRO A 497 -3.46 17.30 -0.76
C PRO A 497 -2.25 16.46 -0.35
N LYS A 498 -1.51 15.98 -1.36
CA LYS A 498 -0.31 15.16 -1.16
C LYS A 498 0.79 15.99 -0.50
N VAL A 499 1.48 15.38 0.46
CA VAL A 499 2.74 15.92 0.98
C VAL A 499 3.85 15.72 -0.05
N ASP A 500 3.85 14.57 -0.76
CA ASP A 500 4.79 14.24 -1.87
C ASP A 500 6.23 14.61 -1.50
N TYR A 501 6.72 14.04 -0.39
CA TYR A 501 7.98 14.42 0.25
C TYR A 501 9.22 13.79 -0.39
N ASN A 502 9.09 12.58 -0.95
CA ASN A 502 10.20 11.85 -1.55
C ASN A 502 10.53 12.36 -2.96
N PRO A 503 11.72 12.94 -3.21
CA PRO A 503 12.13 13.39 -4.54
C PRO A 503 12.64 12.24 -5.42
N TYR A 504 12.95 11.07 -4.85
CA TYR A 504 13.52 9.91 -5.54
C TYR A 504 12.45 8.87 -5.96
N LYS A 505 11.17 9.13 -5.67
CA LYS A 505 10.05 8.30 -6.11
C LYS A 505 10.07 8.16 -7.63
N ALA A 506 10.15 6.93 -8.11
CA ALA A 506 10.00 6.61 -9.52
C ALA A 506 8.58 6.10 -9.84
N TRP A 507 7.97 5.33 -8.93
CA TRP A 507 6.64 4.73 -9.15
C TRP A 507 5.94 4.38 -7.82
N THR A 508 4.61 4.51 -7.79
CA THR A 508 3.72 4.09 -6.67
C THR A 508 2.44 3.45 -7.20
N ALA A 509 1.98 2.36 -6.59
CA ALA A 509 0.82 1.60 -7.08
C ALA A 509 -0.50 2.38 -7.10
N ASP A 510 -0.74 3.28 -6.16
CA ASP A 510 -1.96 4.07 -6.05
C ASP A 510 -2.00 5.28 -7.01
N GLU A 511 -0.85 5.87 -7.34
CA GLU A 511 -0.79 7.04 -8.23
C GLU A 511 -0.47 6.69 -9.69
N ASN A 512 0.35 5.66 -9.93
CA ASN A 512 0.82 5.31 -11.28
C ASN A 512 0.05 4.15 -11.92
N SER A 513 -0.86 3.49 -11.19
CA SER A 513 -1.78 2.49 -11.75
C SER A 513 -3.23 2.93 -11.57
N THR A 514 -3.67 3.89 -12.39
CA THR A 514 -5.00 4.52 -12.33
C THR A 514 -6.14 3.51 -12.21
N GLU A 515 -7.04 3.70 -11.24
CA GLU A 515 -8.20 2.81 -11.07
C GLU A 515 -9.18 2.90 -12.23
N THR A 516 -9.44 1.77 -12.89
CA THR A 516 -10.48 1.62 -13.92
C THR A 516 -11.74 1.00 -13.32
N TRP A 517 -12.91 1.53 -13.70
CA TRP A 517 -14.19 1.18 -13.08
C TRP A 517 -15.26 0.86 -14.12
N ASN A 518 -15.96 -0.26 -13.94
CA ASN A 518 -17.20 -0.57 -14.63
C ASN A 518 -18.38 0.11 -13.91
N THR A 519 -18.96 1.12 -14.55
CA THR A 519 -20.12 1.89 -14.06
C THR A 519 -21.43 1.53 -14.77
N SER A 520 -21.47 0.47 -15.58
CA SER A 520 -22.68 0.09 -16.33
C SER A 520 -23.64 -0.83 -15.55
N GLY A 521 -23.25 -1.29 -14.37
CA GLY A 521 -24.06 -2.12 -13.47
C GLY A 521 -24.88 -1.31 -12.47
N SER A 522 -25.49 -1.99 -11.49
CA SER A 522 -26.28 -1.35 -10.43
C SER A 522 -25.42 -0.58 -9.43
N ASN A 523 -24.17 -1.03 -9.25
CA ASN A 523 -23.15 -0.40 -8.42
C ASN A 523 -21.81 -0.35 -9.21
N PRO A 524 -20.94 0.64 -8.98
CA PRO A 524 -19.65 0.72 -9.65
C PRO A 524 -18.67 -0.33 -9.10
N VAL A 525 -17.96 -1.04 -9.98
CA VAL A 525 -17.01 -2.12 -9.62
C VAL A 525 -15.65 -1.84 -10.27
N PRO A 526 -14.51 -1.95 -9.55
CA PRO A 526 -13.19 -1.78 -10.16
C PRO A 526 -12.88 -2.98 -11.08
N THR A 527 -12.25 -2.70 -12.22
CA THR A 527 -11.92 -3.71 -13.25
C THR A 527 -10.43 -4.00 -13.38
N ASP A 528 -9.61 -2.99 -13.15
CA ASP A 528 -8.14 -3.04 -13.17
C ASP A 528 -7.56 -1.76 -12.55
N GLY A 529 -6.31 -1.81 -12.07
CA GLY A 529 -5.65 -0.66 -11.44
C GLY A 529 -6.14 -0.34 -10.02
N GLY A 530 -5.38 0.52 -9.35
CA GLY A 530 -5.40 0.76 -7.90
C GLY A 530 -4.30 0.01 -7.17
N LYS A 531 -4.11 0.34 -5.88
CA LYS A 531 -3.24 -0.45 -4.99
C LYS A 531 -4.00 -1.65 -4.41
N HIS A 532 -3.32 -2.79 -4.34
CA HIS A 532 -3.84 -4.09 -3.89
C HIS A 532 -2.76 -4.85 -3.09
N TYR A 533 -3.16 -5.84 -2.27
CA TYR A 533 -2.21 -6.75 -1.62
C TYR A 533 -1.34 -7.49 -2.64
N GLY A 534 -0.07 -7.76 -2.30
CA GLY A 534 0.93 -8.20 -3.27
C GLY A 534 2.30 -8.57 -2.68
N HIS A 535 3.29 -8.66 -3.57
CA HIS A 535 4.70 -8.92 -3.25
C HIS A 535 5.59 -8.54 -4.43
N LEU A 536 6.89 -8.40 -4.19
CA LEU A 536 7.89 -8.25 -5.25
C LEU A 536 8.48 -9.62 -5.62
N GLU A 537 8.34 -10.03 -6.87
CA GLU A 537 8.98 -11.24 -7.38
C GLU A 537 10.30 -10.88 -8.08
N VAL A 538 11.43 -11.31 -7.50
CA VAL A 538 12.76 -11.01 -8.03
C VAL A 538 13.34 -12.24 -8.72
N ASN A 539 13.65 -12.11 -10.01
CA ASN A 539 14.21 -13.17 -10.83
C ASN A 539 15.64 -12.79 -11.27
N VAL A 540 16.64 -13.48 -10.73
CA VAL A 540 18.05 -13.33 -11.12
C VAL A 540 18.38 -14.39 -12.17
N VAL A 541 18.79 -13.98 -13.37
CA VAL A 541 19.04 -14.86 -14.52
C VAL A 541 20.46 -14.66 -15.03
N LYS A 542 21.23 -15.74 -15.17
CA LYS A 542 22.59 -15.72 -15.72
C LYS A 542 22.54 -15.62 -17.24
N LEU A 543 23.14 -14.57 -17.79
CA LEU A 543 23.30 -14.35 -19.22
C LEU A 543 24.77 -14.44 -19.60
N LYS A 544 25.05 -14.80 -20.86
CA LYS A 544 26.39 -14.74 -21.45
C LYS A 544 26.30 -14.03 -22.80
N ASP A 545 27.17 -13.04 -23.00
CA ASP A 545 27.35 -12.36 -24.27
C ASP A 545 28.84 -12.22 -24.60
N GLY A 546 29.23 -12.66 -25.80
CA GLY A 546 30.62 -12.92 -26.15
C GLY A 546 31.33 -13.77 -25.09
N ASP A 547 32.42 -13.23 -24.53
CA ASP A 547 33.17 -13.84 -23.44
C ASP A 547 32.73 -13.39 -22.04
N LYS A 548 31.90 -12.33 -21.94
CA LYS A 548 31.41 -11.79 -20.66
C LYS A 548 30.18 -12.54 -20.14
N THR A 549 30.06 -12.60 -18.83
CA THR A 549 28.89 -13.16 -18.14
C THR A 549 28.21 -12.08 -17.31
N PHE A 550 26.88 -12.04 -17.33
CA PHE A 550 26.08 -11.04 -16.63
C PHE A 550 25.00 -11.72 -15.79
N ALA A 551 24.51 -11.03 -14.77
CA ALA A 551 23.23 -11.32 -14.15
C ALA A 551 22.23 -10.26 -14.59
N ARG A 552 21.11 -10.68 -15.19
CA ARG A 552 19.93 -9.84 -15.31
C ARG A 552 19.07 -10.04 -14.06
N ILE A 553 18.63 -8.95 -13.45
CA ILE A 553 17.73 -8.98 -12.28
C ILE A 553 16.43 -8.33 -12.71
N ASP A 554 15.39 -9.15 -12.85
CA ASP A 554 14.04 -8.71 -13.18
C ASP A 554 13.23 -8.58 -11.88
N PHE A 555 12.78 -7.36 -11.59
CA PHE A 555 11.90 -7.02 -10.50
C PHE A 555 10.47 -6.92 -11.04
N THR A 556 9.62 -7.88 -10.69
CA THR A 556 8.21 -7.93 -11.11
C THR A 556 7.33 -7.60 -9.90
N PRO A 557 6.72 -6.41 -9.80
CA PRO A 557 5.74 -6.10 -8.75
C PRO A 557 4.40 -6.82 -9.02
N VAL A 558 4.03 -7.74 -8.12
CA VAL A 558 2.88 -8.66 -8.24
C VAL A 558 1.78 -8.28 -7.28
N TYR A 559 0.51 -8.41 -7.70
CA TYR A 559 -0.64 -8.21 -6.81
C TYR A 559 -1.77 -9.23 -7.02
N VAL A 560 -2.64 -9.36 -6.01
CA VAL A 560 -3.84 -10.21 -6.02
C VAL A 560 -5.11 -9.37 -6.20
N PHE A 561 -5.65 -9.36 -7.42
CA PHE A 561 -6.80 -8.55 -7.80
C PHE A 561 -8.14 -9.28 -7.58
N PRO A 562 -9.09 -8.72 -6.81
CA PRO A 562 -10.40 -9.34 -6.56
C PRO A 562 -11.41 -9.07 -7.68
N ILE A 563 -11.90 -10.12 -8.34
CA ILE A 563 -12.97 -10.04 -9.34
C ILE A 563 -14.34 -10.09 -8.63
N MET A 564 -15.06 -8.98 -8.64
CA MET A 564 -16.39 -8.83 -8.04
C MET A 564 -17.49 -8.75 -9.12
N ASP A 565 -18.73 -9.13 -8.75
CA ASP A 565 -19.93 -8.79 -9.53
C ASP A 565 -20.53 -7.43 -9.10
N ASP A 566 -21.56 -6.93 -9.81
CA ASP A 566 -22.23 -5.64 -9.50
C ASP A 566 -23.06 -5.66 -8.20
N SER A 567 -23.11 -6.82 -7.53
CA SER A 567 -23.64 -7.02 -6.18
C SER A 567 -22.51 -7.16 -5.15
N TYR A 568 -21.26 -6.88 -5.51
CA TYR A 568 -20.04 -7.03 -4.71
C TYR A 568 -19.83 -8.44 -4.12
N THR A 569 -20.04 -9.47 -4.94
CA THR A 569 -19.74 -10.87 -4.58
C THR A 569 -18.47 -11.32 -5.28
N LEU A 570 -17.52 -11.86 -4.51
CA LEU A 570 -16.22 -12.32 -5.02
C LEU A 570 -16.41 -13.56 -5.91
N GLN A 571 -16.01 -13.45 -7.17
CA GLN A 571 -16.07 -14.52 -8.17
C GLN A 571 -14.74 -15.32 -8.22
N SER A 572 -13.62 -14.60 -8.16
CA SER A 572 -12.25 -15.13 -8.21
C SER A 572 -11.24 -14.07 -7.77
N VAL A 573 -10.00 -14.48 -7.52
CA VAL A 573 -8.85 -13.58 -7.32
C VAL A 573 -7.78 -13.94 -8.35
N GLU A 574 -7.17 -12.93 -8.97
CA GLU A 574 -6.22 -13.07 -10.07
C GLU A 574 -4.82 -12.59 -9.66
N ARG A 575 -3.77 -13.33 -10.03
CA ARG A 575 -2.39 -12.78 -10.04
C ARG A 575 -2.29 -11.79 -11.19
N ARG A 576 -2.07 -10.52 -10.88
CA ARG A 576 -1.71 -9.48 -11.84
C ARG A 576 -0.29 -8.95 -11.57
N VAL A 577 0.18 -8.09 -12.45
CA VAL A 577 1.50 -7.46 -12.42
C VAL A 577 1.31 -5.98 -12.66
N TYR A 578 1.98 -5.13 -11.90
CA TYR A 578 1.95 -3.69 -12.11
C TYR A 578 2.82 -3.28 -13.29
N ASN A 579 2.48 -2.18 -13.97
CA ASN A 579 3.24 -1.67 -15.12
C ASN A 579 4.50 -0.91 -14.67
N ASP A 580 5.36 -1.63 -13.93
CA ASP A 580 6.63 -1.17 -13.35
C ASP A 580 7.62 -2.35 -13.25
N GLU A 581 7.63 -3.23 -14.26
CA GLU A 581 8.62 -4.32 -14.34
C GLU A 581 10.00 -3.75 -14.70
N VAL A 582 10.88 -3.63 -13.70
CA VAL A 582 12.24 -3.12 -13.87
C VAL A 582 13.22 -4.27 -14.10
N SER A 583 14.07 -4.14 -15.11
CA SER A 583 15.13 -5.10 -15.40
C SER A 583 16.49 -4.40 -15.47
N ILE A 584 17.41 -4.80 -14.60
CA ILE A 584 18.80 -4.31 -14.59
C ILE A 584 19.76 -5.43 -15.02
N THR A 585 20.95 -5.07 -15.51
CA THR A 585 21.99 -6.04 -15.89
C THR A 585 23.33 -5.67 -15.25
N VAL A 586 23.88 -6.60 -14.47
CA VAL A 586 25.13 -6.45 -13.72
C VAL A 586 26.18 -7.41 -14.27
N GLU A 587 27.41 -6.95 -14.52
CA GLU A 587 28.49 -7.81 -14.98
C GLU A 587 29.01 -8.69 -13.83
N LEU A 588 29.00 -10.01 -14.04
CA LEU A 588 29.47 -10.97 -13.05
C LEU A 588 30.99 -11.06 -13.12
N LYS A 589 31.65 -10.42 -12.14
CA LYS A 589 33.09 -10.61 -11.88
C LYS A 589 33.36 -12.09 -11.63
N GLU A 590 34.27 -12.72 -12.37
CA GLU A 590 34.73 -14.07 -12.00
C GLU A 590 35.52 -13.98 -10.70
N ALA A 591 35.09 -14.72 -9.66
CA ALA A 591 35.70 -14.68 -8.34
C ALA A 591 37.13 -15.26 -8.39
N VAL A 592 38.13 -14.38 -8.43
CA VAL A 592 39.54 -14.75 -8.69
C VAL A 592 40.16 -15.40 -7.46
N VAL A 593 39.99 -16.72 -7.34
CA VAL A 593 40.47 -17.57 -6.24
C VAL A 593 41.87 -17.17 -5.78
N VAL A 594 42.02 -16.93 -4.47
CA VAL A 594 43.32 -16.72 -3.81
C VAL A 594 43.79 -18.05 -3.23
N ILE A 595 45.04 -18.41 -3.49
CA ILE A 595 45.69 -19.64 -3.00
C ILE A 595 46.90 -19.22 -2.17
N GLU A 596 47.20 -19.93 -1.09
CA GLU A 596 48.26 -19.61 -0.14
C GLU A 596 49.51 -20.53 -0.31
N PRO A 597 50.75 -20.00 -0.22
CA PRO A 597 51.99 -20.80 -0.31
C PRO A 597 52.29 -21.64 0.95
N GLN A 598 52.78 -22.87 0.76
CA GLN A 598 53.24 -23.77 1.84
C GLN A 598 54.76 -24.02 1.73
N PHE A 599 55.57 -23.67 2.73
CA PHE A 599 57.04 -23.61 2.61
C PHE A 599 57.81 -24.80 3.22
N LYS A 600 58.90 -25.22 2.56
CA LYS A 600 59.89 -26.20 3.05
C LYS A 600 60.90 -25.58 4.04
N GLU A 601 61.64 -26.43 4.77
CA GLU A 601 62.66 -26.00 5.76
C GLU A 601 64.11 -25.93 5.20
N SER A 602 64.50 -26.77 4.24
CA SER A 602 65.83 -26.73 3.58
C SER A 602 65.91 -27.48 2.26
N ILE A 603 66.91 -27.15 1.43
CA ILE A 603 67.20 -27.77 0.12
C ILE A 603 68.72 -27.96 -0.10
N ARG A 604 69.10 -28.79 -1.08
CA ARG A 604 70.48 -29.04 -1.52
C ARG A 604 70.52 -29.07 -3.06
N VAL A 605 71.54 -28.44 -3.64
CA VAL A 605 71.67 -28.23 -5.09
C VAL A 605 73.09 -28.52 -5.58
N GLU A 606 73.24 -28.87 -6.87
CA GLU A 606 74.53 -29.21 -7.49
C GLU A 606 74.73 -28.33 -8.73
N LEU A 607 75.94 -27.80 -8.92
CA LEU A 607 76.24 -26.85 -10.00
C LEU A 607 76.28 -27.58 -11.35
N ASN A 608 75.53 -27.05 -12.30
CA ASN A 608 75.47 -27.59 -13.66
C ASN A 608 76.69 -27.16 -14.51
N GLU A 609 76.63 -27.39 -15.82
CA GLU A 609 77.68 -27.06 -16.79
C GLU A 609 78.02 -25.55 -16.89
N ALA A 610 77.26 -24.65 -16.25
CA ALA A 610 77.50 -23.21 -16.19
C ALA A 610 78.03 -22.68 -14.83
N GLY A 611 78.32 -23.58 -13.87
CA GLY A 611 78.89 -23.25 -12.55
C GLY A 611 77.90 -22.58 -11.63
N ILE A 612 76.63 -22.75 -11.97
CA ILE A 612 75.48 -22.10 -11.39
C ILE A 612 74.42 -23.17 -11.16
N VAL A 613 73.62 -22.97 -10.13
CA VAL A 613 72.34 -23.65 -9.97
C VAL A 613 71.34 -22.64 -9.43
N GLU A 614 70.27 -22.46 -10.18
CA GLU A 614 69.21 -21.52 -9.85
C GLU A 614 68.03 -22.28 -9.27
N THR A 615 67.49 -21.79 -8.16
CA THR A 615 66.29 -22.33 -7.53
C THR A 615 65.06 -21.53 -7.93
N VAL A 616 63.97 -22.23 -8.22
CA VAL A 616 62.66 -21.65 -8.51
C VAL A 616 61.76 -21.72 -7.28
N LEU A 617 60.63 -20.99 -7.30
CA LEU A 617 59.75 -20.89 -6.13
C LEU A 617 59.26 -22.28 -5.65
N SER A 618 58.98 -23.20 -6.57
CA SER A 618 58.57 -24.58 -6.27
C SER A 618 59.66 -25.43 -5.59
N ASP A 619 60.95 -25.08 -5.70
CA ASP A 619 62.00 -25.73 -4.90
C ASP A 619 61.83 -25.42 -3.42
N TYR A 620 61.29 -24.25 -3.09
CA TYR A 620 61.05 -23.80 -1.71
C TYR A 620 59.66 -24.15 -1.15
N LEU A 621 58.71 -24.61 -1.98
CA LEU A 621 57.31 -24.87 -1.56
C LEU A 621 56.89 -26.34 -1.60
N GLU A 622 55.87 -26.73 -0.83
CA GLU A 622 55.24 -28.07 -0.85
C GLU A 622 54.00 -28.14 -1.75
N ASN A 623 53.40 -27.00 -2.12
CA ASN A 623 52.28 -26.91 -3.07
C ASN A 623 52.69 -26.23 -4.40
N GLU A 624 51.80 -26.31 -5.39
CA GLU A 624 52.03 -25.75 -6.73
C GLU A 624 52.02 -24.21 -6.72
N VAL A 625 52.94 -23.63 -7.48
CA VAL A 625 53.11 -22.18 -7.66
C VAL A 625 52.00 -21.64 -8.57
N GLN A 626 51.37 -20.54 -8.18
CA GLN A 626 50.39 -19.85 -9.02
C GLN A 626 51.07 -18.86 -9.96
N GLU A 627 50.48 -18.65 -11.15
CA GLU A 627 51.04 -17.75 -12.16
C GLU A 627 51.04 -16.27 -11.72
N ASP A 628 50.21 -15.91 -10.74
CA ASP A 628 50.03 -14.53 -10.26
C ASP A 628 50.82 -14.19 -8.98
N TRP A 629 51.71 -15.09 -8.54
CA TRP A 629 52.56 -14.91 -7.35
C TRP A 629 53.90 -14.21 -7.66
N GLU A 630 54.02 -12.93 -7.29
CA GLU A 630 55.31 -12.22 -7.24
C GLU A 630 56.10 -12.58 -5.97
N VAL A 631 57.29 -13.16 -6.13
CA VAL A 631 58.17 -13.50 -5.00
C VAL A 631 59.41 -12.60 -4.93
N VAL A 632 59.60 -11.97 -3.76
CA VAL A 632 60.80 -11.23 -3.39
C VAL A 632 61.69 -12.13 -2.52
N TYR A 633 62.94 -12.31 -2.94
CA TYR A 633 63.95 -13.06 -2.18
C TYR A 633 64.93 -12.10 -1.48
N SER A 634 65.39 -12.43 -0.27
CA SER A 634 66.38 -11.61 0.46
C SER A 634 67.81 -11.76 -0.04
N ARG A 635 68.11 -12.85 -0.75
CA ARG A 635 69.29 -13.00 -1.61
C ARG A 635 68.94 -13.67 -2.94
N SER A 636 69.90 -13.62 -3.87
CA SER A 636 69.91 -14.39 -5.11
C SER A 636 69.55 -15.87 -4.88
N THR A 637 68.53 -16.36 -5.60
CA THR A 637 68.20 -17.78 -5.83
C THR A 637 69.19 -18.47 -6.76
N THR A 638 69.87 -17.70 -7.60
CA THR A 638 71.05 -18.14 -8.33
C THR A 638 72.19 -18.38 -7.32
N TYR A 639 72.58 -19.65 -7.15
CA TYR A 639 73.76 -20.07 -6.38
C TYR A 639 74.89 -20.44 -7.35
N THR A 640 76.13 -20.21 -6.92
CA THR A 640 77.29 -20.15 -7.82
C THR A 640 78.49 -20.93 -7.29
N CYS A 641 79.56 -21.06 -8.08
CA CYS A 641 80.87 -21.52 -7.58
C CYS A 641 81.46 -20.68 -6.43
N SER A 642 80.92 -19.50 -6.12
CA SER A 642 81.28 -18.74 -4.91
C SER A 642 80.51 -19.17 -3.65
N ASP A 643 79.39 -19.90 -3.80
CA ASP A 643 78.52 -20.38 -2.71
C ASP A 643 78.87 -21.80 -2.22
N LEU A 644 79.97 -22.39 -2.68
CA LEU A 644 80.47 -23.76 -2.39
C LEU A 644 80.75 -24.07 -0.90
N SER A 645 80.33 -23.19 0.03
CA SER A 645 80.41 -23.38 1.48
C SER A 645 79.04 -23.32 2.22
N GLY A 646 77.91 -23.16 1.51
CA GLY A 646 76.55 -23.19 2.08
C GLY A 646 76.01 -21.82 2.56
N THR A 647 74.67 -21.67 2.59
CA THR A 647 73.99 -20.37 2.77
C THR A 647 72.49 -20.48 3.15
N GLU A 648 71.78 -19.35 3.27
CA GLU A 648 70.36 -19.23 3.66
C GLU A 648 69.64 -18.16 2.80
N ASN A 649 68.31 -18.24 2.63
CA ASN A 649 67.49 -17.27 1.87
C ASN A 649 66.12 -17.05 2.54
N GLU A 650 65.54 -15.86 2.42
CA GLU A 650 64.19 -15.53 2.89
C GLU A 650 63.31 -15.18 1.69
N LEU A 651 62.07 -15.67 1.69
CA LEU A 651 61.08 -15.51 0.64
C LEU A 651 59.91 -14.69 1.18
N LYS A 652 59.50 -13.66 0.44
CA LYS A 652 58.25 -12.93 0.62
C LYS A 652 57.44 -13.05 -0.67
N ILE A 653 56.40 -13.87 -0.65
CA ILE A 653 55.48 -14.05 -1.80
C ILE A 653 54.34 -13.05 -1.63
N SER A 654 53.93 -12.42 -2.72
CA SER A 654 52.74 -11.57 -2.83
C SER A 654 51.93 -12.04 -4.03
N ASP A 655 50.60 -11.88 -4.04
CA ASP A 655 49.80 -12.17 -5.25
C ASP A 655 49.47 -10.88 -6.02
N SER A 656 48.93 -11.04 -7.24
CA SER A 656 48.52 -9.93 -8.11
C SER A 656 47.44 -8.99 -7.51
N LYS A 657 46.85 -9.39 -6.38
CA LYS A 657 45.75 -8.71 -5.67
C LYS A 657 46.24 -8.03 -4.38
N GLY A 658 47.52 -8.17 -4.03
CA GLY A 658 48.15 -7.52 -2.87
C GLY A 658 48.20 -8.34 -1.58
N ASN A 659 47.80 -9.62 -1.60
CA ASN A 659 48.03 -10.53 -0.46
C ASN A 659 49.54 -10.80 -0.27
N THR A 660 50.00 -11.25 0.91
CA THR A 660 51.45 -11.38 1.18
C THR A 660 51.80 -12.37 2.31
N TRP A 661 52.83 -13.22 2.08
CA TRP A 661 53.31 -14.29 2.98
C TRP A 661 54.85 -14.31 3.06
N THR A 662 55.48 -14.69 4.20
CA THR A 662 56.97 -14.60 4.38
C THR A 662 57.61 -15.74 5.19
N LYS A 663 58.78 -16.28 4.78
CA LYS A 663 59.50 -17.42 5.42
C LYS A 663 61.01 -17.50 5.08
N VAL A 664 61.85 -18.07 5.96
CA VAL A 664 63.31 -18.34 5.76
C VAL A 664 63.61 -19.83 5.51
N VAL A 665 64.57 -20.16 4.62
CA VAL A 665 64.97 -21.52 4.17
C VAL A 665 66.50 -21.64 3.98
N LYS A 666 67.10 -22.86 4.09
CA LYS A 666 68.58 -23.10 4.01
C LYS A 666 69.05 -23.88 2.77
N VAL A 667 70.28 -23.67 2.28
CA VAL A 667 70.82 -24.21 0.99
C VAL A 667 72.30 -24.66 1.02
N GLU A 668 72.65 -25.73 0.28
CA GLU A 668 74.01 -26.34 0.12
C GLU A 668 74.37 -26.57 -1.37
N VAL A 669 75.66 -26.42 -1.79
CA VAL A 669 76.12 -26.26 -3.20
C VAL A 669 77.46 -26.99 -3.51
N VAL A 670 77.66 -27.62 -4.69
CA VAL A 670 78.89 -28.41 -5.09
C VAL A 670 79.24 -28.42 -6.61
N ASP A 671 80.49 -28.72 -7.00
CA ASP A 671 81.06 -28.78 -8.39
C ASP A 671 81.81 -30.11 -8.72
N THR A 672 81.82 -30.57 -9.99
CA THR A 672 82.57 -31.76 -10.51
C THR A 672 82.99 -31.81 -12.02
N ILE A 673 82.92 -30.74 -12.85
CA ILE A 673 83.00 -30.84 -14.35
C ILE A 673 84.40 -30.45 -14.94
N ALA A 674 84.54 -30.32 -16.27
CA ALA A 674 85.80 -30.16 -17.04
C ALA A 674 85.59 -29.46 -18.42
N PRO A 675 86.56 -28.69 -18.98
CA PRO A 675 86.42 -27.82 -20.15
C PRO A 675 86.51 -28.60 -21.47
N ASP A 676 85.38 -28.80 -22.12
CA ASP A 676 85.36 -28.76 -23.59
C ASP A 676 85.35 -27.28 -24.05
N PHE A 677 85.48 -27.01 -25.34
CA PHE A 677 84.88 -25.81 -25.90
C PHE A 677 84.36 -26.05 -27.30
N GLU A 678 83.23 -25.43 -27.64
CA GLU A 678 82.89 -25.27 -29.04
C GLU A 678 83.45 -23.98 -29.62
N ALA A 679 83.49 -23.98 -30.94
CA ALA A 679 83.67 -22.77 -31.72
C ALA A 679 82.69 -22.82 -32.89
N THR A 680 82.47 -21.69 -33.53
CA THR A 680 81.54 -21.57 -34.67
C THR A 680 82.25 -21.05 -35.90
N ASP A 681 81.68 -21.38 -37.06
CA ASP A 681 81.94 -20.62 -38.27
C ASP A 681 81.33 -19.22 -38.02
N ALA A 682 82.18 -18.19 -37.91
CA ALA A 682 81.81 -16.83 -37.53
C ALA A 682 80.77 -16.23 -38.48
N ASN A 683 79.58 -15.89 -37.99
CA ASN A 683 78.52 -15.30 -38.80
C ASN A 683 78.34 -13.83 -38.42
N LEU A 684 78.86 -12.93 -39.24
CA LEU A 684 78.90 -11.50 -38.91
C LEU A 684 77.78 -10.74 -39.61
N ALA A 685 77.05 -9.94 -38.84
CA ALA A 685 76.06 -9.02 -39.39
C ALA A 685 76.79 -7.92 -40.18
N PHE A 686 76.49 -7.84 -41.48
CA PHE A 686 76.99 -6.81 -42.36
C PHE A 686 75.86 -5.82 -42.66
N ASP A 687 75.85 -4.71 -41.93
CA ASP A 687 74.86 -3.66 -42.10
C ASP A 687 75.22 -2.74 -43.27
N LYS A 688 74.38 -2.75 -44.31
CA LYS A 688 74.48 -1.87 -45.48
C LYS A 688 74.42 -0.39 -45.12
N THR A 689 73.81 -0.02 -43.99
CA THR A 689 73.77 1.39 -43.55
C THR A 689 75.09 1.85 -42.91
N ILE A 690 75.97 0.90 -42.54
CA ILE A 690 77.27 1.16 -41.90
C ILE A 690 78.44 0.88 -42.85
N GLY A 691 78.55 -0.35 -43.39
CA GLY A 691 79.46 -0.71 -44.48
C GLY A 691 80.79 -1.42 -44.14
N SER A 692 81.03 -1.84 -42.89
CA SER A 692 82.24 -2.58 -42.49
C SER A 692 82.07 -3.42 -41.21
N VAL A 693 82.90 -4.47 -41.03
CA VAL A 693 82.88 -5.34 -39.82
C VAL A 693 84.25 -5.98 -39.51
N VAL A 694 84.51 -6.27 -38.23
CA VAL A 694 85.78 -6.76 -37.66
C VAL A 694 85.64 -8.21 -37.17
N ILE A 695 86.76 -8.93 -36.99
CA ILE A 695 86.83 -10.33 -36.53
C ILE A 695 87.89 -10.47 -35.40
N ASP A 696 87.63 -11.37 -34.44
CA ASP A 696 88.44 -11.62 -33.23
C ASP A 696 88.11 -13.01 -32.63
N PRO A 697 88.59 -13.42 -31.43
CA PRO A 697 88.19 -14.71 -30.84
C PRO A 697 86.70 -14.82 -30.53
N GLU A 698 86.06 -13.72 -30.13
CA GLU A 698 84.63 -13.69 -29.84
C GLU A 698 83.76 -13.87 -31.08
N SER A 699 84.31 -13.56 -32.26
CA SER A 699 83.67 -13.66 -33.57
C SER A 699 83.53 -15.10 -34.06
N PHE A 700 84.51 -15.96 -33.79
CA PHE A 700 84.37 -17.43 -33.93
C PHE A 700 83.61 -18.05 -32.75
N TYR A 701 83.03 -17.20 -31.89
CA TYR A 701 82.40 -17.57 -30.63
C TYR A 701 83.30 -18.46 -29.77
N ILE A 702 84.58 -18.11 -29.67
CA ILE A 702 85.57 -18.70 -28.74
C ILE A 702 85.58 -17.84 -27.48
N ARG A 703 84.39 -17.66 -26.94
CA ARG A 703 84.14 -16.82 -25.77
C ARG A 703 84.15 -17.71 -24.54
N THR A 704 84.30 -17.11 -23.37
CA THR A 704 84.22 -17.81 -22.09
C THR A 704 82.99 -18.70 -21.97
N GLU A 705 81.84 -18.31 -22.50
CA GLU A 705 80.60 -19.11 -22.48
C GLU A 705 80.56 -20.31 -23.44
N PHE A 706 81.47 -20.40 -24.42
CA PHE A 706 81.64 -21.61 -25.24
C PHE A 706 82.73 -22.53 -24.71
N ILE A 707 83.45 -22.08 -23.68
CA ILE A 707 84.29 -22.92 -22.84
C ILE A 707 83.35 -23.59 -21.86
N TYR A 708 83.13 -24.88 -22.04
CA TYR A 708 82.23 -25.68 -21.21
C TYR A 708 82.93 -26.09 -19.92
N GLU A 709 83.41 -25.06 -19.21
CA GLU A 709 84.00 -25.11 -17.89
C GLU A 709 83.07 -24.39 -16.94
N ASN A 710 82.52 -25.12 -15.99
CA ASN A 710 81.44 -24.60 -15.19
C ASN A 710 81.93 -23.52 -14.22
N CYS A 711 83.03 -23.75 -13.47
CA CYS A 711 83.53 -22.73 -12.51
C CYS A 711 84.43 -21.62 -13.10
N LEU A 712 84.53 -21.53 -14.43
CA LEU A 712 85.32 -20.55 -15.19
C LEU A 712 85.21 -19.10 -14.70
N ASN A 713 83.99 -18.60 -14.53
CA ASN A 713 83.79 -17.17 -14.20
C ASN A 713 84.19 -16.82 -12.75
N THR A 714 84.41 -17.83 -11.89
CA THR A 714 85.06 -17.67 -10.59
C THR A 714 86.57 -17.88 -10.69
N TYR A 715 87.02 -18.75 -11.60
CA TYR A 715 88.40 -19.25 -11.71
C TYR A 715 88.82 -19.47 -13.19
N PRO A 716 89.69 -18.62 -13.77
CA PRO A 716 89.79 -18.47 -15.23
C PRO A 716 90.57 -19.56 -15.99
N VAL A 717 90.12 -19.80 -17.22
CA VAL A 717 90.74 -20.64 -18.28
C VAL A 717 91.67 -19.83 -19.22
N ASN A 718 92.16 -20.43 -20.31
CA ASN A 718 93.22 -19.90 -21.20
C ASN A 718 92.93 -20.16 -22.71
N VAL A 719 93.21 -19.25 -23.67
CA VAL A 719 92.66 -19.26 -25.08
C VAL A 719 93.62 -18.70 -26.17
N VAL A 720 93.56 -19.14 -27.46
CA VAL A 720 94.41 -18.69 -28.61
C VAL A 720 93.67 -18.67 -30.00
N LEU A 721 94.01 -17.79 -30.98
CA LEU A 721 93.26 -17.52 -32.26
C LEU A 721 94.05 -16.90 -33.46
N SER A 722 93.42 -16.46 -34.60
CA SER A 722 94.15 -16.02 -35.85
C SER A 722 93.61 -15.06 -37.01
N LYS A 723 92.39 -14.47 -37.15
CA LYS A 723 92.05 -13.47 -38.28
C LYS A 723 91.07 -12.30 -37.88
N THR A 724 91.00 -11.19 -38.68
CA THR A 724 90.48 -9.85 -38.28
C THR A 724 89.47 -8.95 -39.09
N GLU A 725 89.15 -9.04 -40.42
CA GLU A 725 88.53 -7.85 -41.14
C GLU A 725 87.68 -8.13 -42.44
N ILE A 726 86.56 -7.37 -42.72
CA ILE A 726 85.67 -7.40 -43.97
C ILE A 726 84.87 -6.05 -44.26
N THR A 727 84.48 -5.72 -45.52
CA THR A 727 83.83 -4.43 -45.97
C THR A 727 82.74 -4.49 -47.10
N CYS A 728 82.02 -3.37 -47.40
CA CYS A 728 81.04 -3.24 -48.52
C CYS A 728 81.67 -3.49 -49.92
N ALA A 729 83.00 -3.44 -50.06
CA ALA A 729 83.70 -3.68 -51.33
C ALA A 729 84.01 -5.17 -51.59
N ASP A 730 83.77 -6.04 -50.59
CA ASP A 730 83.95 -7.50 -50.71
C ASP A 730 82.70 -8.20 -51.31
N PHE A 731 81.72 -7.43 -51.78
CA PHE A 731 80.48 -7.90 -52.42
C PHE A 731 80.56 -7.84 -53.95
N ASN A 732 79.84 -8.76 -54.60
CA ASN A 732 79.66 -8.80 -56.06
C ASN A 732 78.81 -7.62 -56.55
N SER A 733 78.89 -7.30 -57.85
CA SER A 733 78.16 -6.17 -58.46
C SER A 733 76.64 -6.36 -58.57
N ASP A 734 76.10 -7.46 -58.04
CA ASP A 734 74.67 -7.75 -57.84
C ASP A 734 74.25 -7.77 -56.35
N GLY A 735 75.19 -7.60 -55.42
CA GLY A 735 74.98 -7.61 -53.97
C GLY A 735 75.27 -8.93 -53.25
N THR A 736 75.88 -9.93 -53.90
CA THR A 736 76.15 -11.28 -53.32
C THR A 736 77.58 -11.47 -52.75
N PHE A 737 77.86 -12.57 -52.01
CA PHE A 737 79.08 -12.77 -51.17
C PHE A 737 79.50 -14.25 -50.93
N ASP A 738 80.78 -14.55 -50.57
CA ASP A 738 81.40 -15.89 -50.38
C ASP A 738 82.28 -16.10 -49.07
N PRO A 739 82.38 -17.31 -48.42
CA PRO A 739 83.01 -17.56 -47.07
C PRO A 739 84.57 -17.76 -46.87
N ILE A 740 85.08 -17.82 -45.59
CA ILE A 740 86.54 -17.80 -45.13
C ILE A 740 86.93 -18.88 -44.02
N ALA A 741 88.14 -18.94 -43.36
CA ALA A 741 88.61 -19.98 -42.36
C ALA A 741 89.77 -19.65 -41.33
N VAL A 742 89.81 -20.28 -40.11
CA VAL A 742 90.63 -19.98 -38.86
C VAL A 742 90.76 -21.16 -37.78
N ASP A 743 91.75 -21.18 -36.82
CA ASP A 743 92.11 -22.28 -35.80
C ASP A 743 92.30 -21.89 -34.25
N ILE A 744 92.19 -22.83 -33.24
CA ILE A 744 91.80 -22.60 -31.77
C ILE A 744 92.17 -23.66 -30.61
N THR A 745 92.45 -23.32 -29.28
CA THR A 745 92.86 -24.25 -28.11
C THR A 745 92.69 -23.79 -26.59
N LEU A 746 92.40 -24.65 -25.54
CA LEU A 746 91.98 -24.30 -24.09
C LEU A 746 92.31 -25.20 -22.79
N SER A 747 92.12 -24.70 -21.50
CA SER A 747 92.28 -25.41 -20.14
C SER A 747 91.73 -24.72 -18.82
N ASP A 748 91.37 -25.43 -17.70
CA ASP A 748 90.71 -24.93 -16.42
C ASP A 748 91.54 -24.71 -15.08
N GLN A 749 90.84 -24.48 -13.92
CA GLN A 749 91.38 -24.52 -12.54
C GLN A 749 91.13 -25.82 -11.72
N SER A 750 89.99 -26.51 -11.85
CA SER A 750 89.69 -27.72 -11.03
C SER A 750 90.50 -28.97 -11.46
N GLY A 751 90.89 -29.10 -12.74
CA GLY A 751 91.93 -30.04 -13.21
C GLY A 751 92.11 -30.37 -14.73
N ASN A 752 91.37 -29.80 -15.70
CA ASN A 752 91.02 -30.46 -17.00
C ASN A 752 91.17 -29.56 -18.31
N GLN A 753 91.13 -30.08 -19.60
CA GLN A 753 91.60 -29.38 -20.90
C GLN A 753 91.08 -29.86 -22.34
N THR A 754 91.01 -29.02 -23.45
CA THR A 754 90.50 -29.35 -24.89
C THR A 754 91.01 -28.47 -26.16
N THR A 755 90.62 -28.68 -27.47
CA THR A 755 91.11 -28.02 -28.78
C THR A 755 90.21 -28.12 -30.11
N LYS A 756 90.01 -27.10 -31.03
CA LYS A 756 89.14 -27.09 -32.32
C LYS A 756 89.48 -26.06 -33.51
N THR A 757 88.72 -26.00 -34.66
CA THR A 757 88.94 -25.24 -35.97
C THR A 757 87.66 -24.80 -36.78
N ARG A 758 87.56 -23.61 -37.46
CA ARG A 758 86.29 -23.03 -38.08
C ARG A 758 86.38 -22.06 -39.32
N LYS A 759 85.23 -21.53 -39.82
CA LYS A 759 85.01 -20.58 -40.98
C LYS A 759 84.47 -19.16 -40.67
N VAL A 760 84.18 -18.33 -41.68
CA VAL A 760 83.46 -17.02 -41.58
C VAL A 760 82.44 -16.83 -42.72
N ASN A 761 81.22 -16.36 -42.43
CA ASN A 761 80.15 -15.96 -43.37
C ASN A 761 79.57 -14.56 -43.00
N LEU A 762 78.84 -13.91 -43.91
CA LEU A 762 78.14 -12.64 -43.65
C LEU A 762 76.61 -12.79 -43.72
N ASN A 763 75.90 -12.07 -42.84
CA ASN A 763 74.46 -11.86 -42.90
C ASN A 763 74.17 -10.39 -43.25
N ILE A 764 73.60 -10.12 -44.43
CA ILE A 764 73.39 -8.75 -44.93
C ILE A 764 72.12 -8.17 -44.32
N ILE A 765 72.23 -7.04 -43.62
CA ILE A 765 71.10 -6.36 -42.97
C ILE A 765 71.04 -4.86 -43.31
N GLU A 766 69.93 -4.23 -42.97
CA GLU A 766 69.65 -2.80 -43.09
C GLU A 766 69.09 -2.35 -41.73
N SER A 767 69.95 -1.96 -40.77
CA SER A 767 69.50 -1.76 -39.37
C SER A 767 68.63 -0.52 -39.18
N LYS A 768 68.80 0.47 -40.05
CA LYS A 768 67.91 1.61 -40.21
C LYS A 768 67.21 1.54 -41.56
N LYS A 769 65.93 1.88 -41.54
CA LYS A 769 65.16 2.24 -42.71
C LYS A 769 64.83 3.73 -42.70
N VAL A 770 64.46 4.20 -43.87
CA VAL A 770 63.79 5.48 -44.05
C VAL A 770 62.30 5.25 -43.86
N SER A 771 61.68 6.02 -42.98
CA SER A 771 60.25 5.85 -42.67
C SER A 771 59.37 6.24 -43.86
N LEU A 772 58.12 5.78 -43.88
CA LEU A 772 57.12 6.16 -44.88
C LEU A 772 55.77 6.40 -44.18
N THR A 773 55.28 7.63 -44.19
CA THR A 773 54.06 8.04 -43.50
C THR A 773 53.03 8.64 -44.44
N ALA A 774 51.75 8.42 -44.13
CA ALA A 774 50.63 9.21 -44.62
C ALA A 774 50.40 10.40 -43.67
N LEU A 775 49.91 11.53 -44.17
CA LEU A 775 49.69 12.74 -43.37
C LEU A 775 48.27 12.88 -42.77
N ASP A 776 47.33 12.01 -43.16
CA ASP A 776 45.92 12.02 -42.76
C ASP A 776 45.27 10.63 -43.01
N GLN A 777 43.94 10.49 -42.91
CA GLN A 777 43.18 9.30 -43.31
C GLN A 777 42.57 9.45 -44.72
N LEU A 778 42.61 8.37 -45.54
CA LEU A 778 41.98 8.36 -46.85
C LEU A 778 40.45 8.15 -46.72
N ILE A 779 39.68 9.15 -47.13
CA ILE A 779 38.21 9.08 -47.25
C ILE A 779 37.80 8.91 -48.71
N GLU A 780 36.56 8.47 -48.96
CA GLU A 780 36.07 8.21 -50.32
C GLU A 780 36.15 9.46 -51.22
N GLY A 781 36.99 9.39 -52.26
CA GLY A 781 37.19 10.46 -53.24
C GLY A 781 38.24 11.52 -52.88
N GLY A 782 39.05 11.32 -51.83
CA GLY A 782 40.15 12.21 -51.46
C GLY A 782 41.52 11.86 -52.09
N GLU A 783 42.46 12.81 -52.06
CA GLU A 783 43.88 12.61 -52.35
C GLU A 783 44.70 12.72 -51.05
N ILE A 784 45.84 12.02 -50.94
CA ILE A 784 46.73 12.09 -49.77
C ILE A 784 48.22 12.06 -50.13
N GLU A 785 49.04 12.84 -49.42
CA GLU A 785 50.51 12.79 -49.55
C GLU A 785 51.11 11.67 -48.68
N LEU A 786 51.95 10.83 -49.30
CA LEU A 786 52.86 9.91 -48.61
C LEU A 786 54.29 10.47 -48.67
N ARG A 787 54.99 10.51 -47.53
CA ARG A 787 56.32 11.12 -47.41
C ARG A 787 57.35 10.17 -46.80
N LEU A 788 58.54 10.12 -47.40
CA LEU A 788 59.72 9.46 -46.85
C LEU A 788 60.39 10.34 -45.80
N GLY A 789 60.89 9.72 -44.73
CA GLY A 789 61.65 10.40 -43.69
C GLY A 789 63.07 10.82 -44.09
N GLU A 790 63.77 11.44 -43.14
CA GLU A 790 65.14 11.95 -43.28
C GLU A 790 66.15 11.15 -42.42
N GLU A 791 65.85 9.89 -42.08
CA GLU A 791 66.65 9.10 -41.11
C GLU A 791 68.04 8.66 -41.62
N LEU A 792 68.28 8.78 -42.93
CA LEU A 792 69.50 8.48 -43.67
C LEU A 792 69.66 9.48 -44.83
N GLU A 793 70.88 9.66 -45.35
CA GLU A 793 71.14 10.43 -46.59
C GLU A 793 71.13 9.50 -47.82
N TYR A 794 70.21 9.74 -48.76
CA TYR A 794 69.94 8.84 -49.90
C TYR A 794 69.59 9.56 -51.23
N GLU A 795 69.76 8.85 -52.36
CA GLU A 795 69.02 9.14 -53.61
C GLU A 795 67.88 8.13 -53.79
N VAL A 796 66.67 8.61 -54.13
CA VAL A 796 65.53 7.75 -54.49
C VAL A 796 65.76 7.13 -55.87
N LEU A 797 65.82 5.80 -55.94
CA LEU A 797 65.98 5.07 -57.20
C LEU A 797 64.62 4.83 -57.88
N ALA A 798 63.64 4.33 -57.12
CA ALA A 798 62.32 3.93 -57.61
C ALA A 798 61.27 3.89 -56.48
N TRP A 799 59.99 4.05 -56.85
CA TRP A 799 58.82 3.86 -55.99
C TRP A 799 57.97 2.69 -56.48
N TYR A 800 57.26 2.02 -55.56
CA TYR A 800 56.43 0.85 -55.84
C TYR A 800 55.08 0.89 -55.12
N ARG A 801 54.04 0.33 -55.76
CA ARG A 801 52.74 0.01 -55.16
C ARG A 801 52.42 -1.46 -55.40
N TYR A 802 52.12 -2.22 -54.34
CA TYR A 802 51.97 -3.68 -54.37
C TYR A 802 53.13 -4.40 -55.11
N GLY A 803 54.35 -3.88 -55.00
CA GLY A 803 55.54 -4.38 -55.70
C GLY A 803 55.63 -4.06 -57.19
N GLN A 804 54.66 -3.36 -57.79
CA GLN A 804 54.75 -2.84 -59.15
C GLN A 804 55.41 -1.47 -59.17
N LEU A 805 56.32 -1.25 -60.13
CA LEU A 805 57.09 0.00 -60.29
C LEU A 805 56.17 1.17 -60.72
N LEU A 806 56.25 2.28 -60.01
CA LEU A 806 55.66 3.56 -60.39
C LEU A 806 56.65 4.33 -61.27
N GLU A 807 56.50 4.22 -62.60
CA GLU A 807 57.49 4.76 -63.54
C GLU A 807 57.70 6.29 -63.42
N GLY A 808 58.96 6.72 -63.44
CA GLY A 808 59.36 8.12 -63.51
C GLY A 808 59.40 8.89 -62.18
N ILE A 809 58.90 8.31 -61.08
CA ILE A 809 58.84 8.99 -59.78
C ILE A 809 60.15 8.84 -59.00
N LYS A 810 60.76 9.97 -58.60
CA LYS A 810 62.01 10.07 -57.82
C LYS A 810 61.98 11.13 -56.70
N GLY A 811 60.81 11.63 -56.32
CA GLY A 811 60.66 12.54 -55.18
C GLY A 811 60.76 11.81 -53.84
N SER A 812 61.04 12.53 -52.76
CA SER A 812 60.92 12.02 -51.37
C SER A 812 59.48 12.04 -50.84
N SER A 813 58.53 12.61 -51.57
CA SER A 813 57.10 12.40 -51.35
C SER A 813 56.33 12.23 -52.66
N ILE A 814 55.14 11.64 -52.54
CA ILE A 814 54.19 11.35 -53.62
C ILE A 814 52.77 11.66 -53.15
N ILE A 815 51.87 11.99 -54.07
CA ILE A 815 50.42 12.06 -53.80
C ILE A 815 49.79 10.80 -54.37
N VAL A 816 48.82 10.22 -53.65
CA VAL A 816 48.09 9.01 -54.03
C VAL A 816 46.59 9.18 -53.80
N GLU A 817 45.79 8.58 -54.69
CA GLU A 817 44.31 8.63 -54.68
C GLU A 817 43.69 7.27 -54.25
N ASP A 818 44.45 6.18 -54.40
CA ASP A 818 43.95 4.82 -54.16
C ASP A 818 44.49 4.21 -52.85
N PRO A 819 43.73 3.33 -52.17
CA PRO A 819 44.27 2.44 -51.15
C PRO A 819 45.35 1.50 -51.74
N GLY A 820 46.36 1.16 -50.93
CA GLY A 820 47.55 0.47 -51.44
C GLY A 820 48.60 0.12 -50.41
N PHE A 821 49.54 -0.74 -50.81
CA PHE A 821 50.78 -1.03 -50.08
C PHE A 821 51.96 -0.38 -50.82
N TYR A 822 52.64 0.60 -50.22
CA TYR A 822 53.65 1.44 -50.87
C TYR A 822 55.05 1.27 -50.27
N GLN A 823 56.11 1.36 -51.08
CA GLN A 823 57.54 1.29 -50.67
C GLN A 823 58.47 1.93 -51.72
N ALA A 824 59.67 2.36 -51.34
CA ALA A 824 60.73 2.87 -52.23
C ALA A 824 62.08 2.13 -52.11
N ASP A 825 62.87 2.15 -53.20
CA ASP A 825 64.27 1.69 -53.27
C ASP A 825 65.22 2.90 -53.27
N LEU A 826 66.28 2.83 -52.45
CA LEU A 826 67.13 3.98 -52.10
C LEU A 826 68.63 3.62 -52.20
N GLN A 827 69.47 4.53 -52.70
CA GLN A 827 70.93 4.37 -52.68
C GLN A 827 71.58 5.28 -51.63
N LEU A 828 72.42 4.71 -50.75
CA LEU A 828 73.14 5.45 -49.70
C LEU A 828 74.50 5.94 -50.18
N LEU A 829 75.00 7.02 -49.56
CA LEU A 829 76.31 7.61 -49.87
C LEU A 829 77.52 6.69 -49.60
N ASN A 830 77.35 5.64 -48.78
CA ASN A 830 78.39 4.63 -48.56
C ASN A 830 78.51 3.61 -49.72
N GLY A 831 77.64 3.70 -50.73
CA GLY A 831 77.64 2.88 -51.94
C GLY A 831 76.69 1.67 -51.88
N CYS A 832 76.20 1.29 -50.71
CA CYS A 832 75.31 0.14 -50.52
C CYS A 832 73.82 0.57 -50.65
N ILE A 833 72.96 -0.30 -51.20
CA ILE A 833 71.56 0.01 -51.63
C ILE A 833 70.54 -0.62 -50.67
N VAL A 834 69.50 0.12 -50.28
CA VAL A 834 68.53 -0.23 -49.22
C VAL A 834 67.06 0.04 -49.61
N LYS A 835 66.11 -0.39 -48.78
CA LYS A 835 64.66 -0.13 -48.96
C LYS A 835 64.07 0.73 -47.84
N SER A 836 63.04 1.53 -48.15
CA SER A 836 62.23 2.21 -47.14
C SER A 836 61.38 1.23 -46.30
N ASP A 837 60.74 1.74 -45.26
CA ASP A 837 59.55 1.11 -44.71
C ASP A 837 58.41 1.07 -45.73
N ALA A 838 57.41 0.23 -45.43
CA ALA A 838 56.27 0.02 -46.28
C ALA A 838 54.98 0.36 -45.54
N LEU A 839 54.05 1.01 -46.24
CA LEU A 839 52.84 1.59 -45.67
C LEU A 839 51.60 1.03 -46.37
N THR A 840 50.64 0.56 -45.58
CA THR A 840 49.29 0.17 -46.05
C THR A 840 48.34 1.34 -45.84
N LEU A 841 47.49 1.62 -46.83
CA LEU A 841 46.50 2.69 -46.83
C LEU A 841 45.09 2.11 -47.06
N GLU A 842 44.15 2.42 -46.18
CA GLU A 842 42.76 1.91 -46.13
C GLU A 842 41.75 3.07 -46.09
N GLN A 843 40.46 2.79 -46.29
CA GLN A 843 39.38 3.76 -46.57
C GLN A 843 38.24 3.67 -45.54
N GLY A 844 37.67 4.81 -45.11
CA GLY A 844 36.64 4.88 -44.05
C GLY A 844 35.33 5.63 -44.39
N GLU A 845 34.32 5.50 -43.52
CA GLU A 845 32.95 6.04 -43.64
C GLU A 845 32.69 7.29 -42.76
N PHE A 846 31.56 7.98 -43.00
CA PHE A 846 31.14 9.19 -42.26
C PHE A 846 30.34 8.87 -40.99
N ILE A 847 30.63 9.56 -39.88
CA ILE A 847 29.95 9.40 -38.59
C ILE A 847 28.98 10.58 -38.35
N PHE A 848 27.69 10.28 -38.17
CA PHE A 848 26.67 11.31 -37.89
C PHE A 848 26.74 11.76 -36.41
N PRO A 849 26.77 13.09 -36.11
CA PRO A 849 26.88 13.60 -34.74
C PRO A 849 25.76 13.12 -33.81
N GLU A 850 26.09 12.92 -32.53
CA GLU A 850 25.17 12.32 -31.57
C GLU A 850 24.00 13.25 -31.19
N LEU A 851 22.80 12.67 -31.25
CA LEU A 851 21.56 13.26 -30.79
C LEU A 851 21.32 12.81 -29.34
N LYS A 852 20.56 13.60 -28.58
CA LYS A 852 20.05 13.18 -27.26
C LYS A 852 19.13 11.97 -27.42
N SER A 853 19.09 11.12 -26.40
CA SER A 853 18.20 9.95 -26.34
C SER A 853 16.73 10.36 -26.27
N GLU A 854 16.44 11.43 -25.53
CA GLU A 854 15.10 11.96 -25.28
C GLU A 854 15.12 13.49 -25.43
N LEU A 855 14.00 14.04 -25.91
CA LEU A 855 13.76 15.48 -25.95
C LEU A 855 12.27 15.76 -25.77
N ILE A 856 11.94 16.38 -24.65
CA ILE A 856 10.59 16.84 -24.30
C ILE A 856 10.48 18.33 -24.67
N LEU A 857 9.33 18.71 -25.24
CA LEU A 857 8.95 20.10 -25.50
C LEU A 857 7.60 20.40 -24.84
N ASP A 858 7.61 21.24 -23.81
CA ASP A 858 6.38 21.77 -23.21
C ASP A 858 5.78 22.89 -24.08
N LEU A 859 4.47 22.86 -24.31
CA LEU A 859 3.72 23.88 -25.03
C LEU A 859 3.55 25.17 -24.19
N ASP A 860 3.63 26.33 -24.84
CA ASP A 860 3.50 27.65 -24.22
C ASP A 860 2.05 28.07 -23.93
N GLU A 861 1.87 29.28 -23.37
CA GLU A 861 0.56 29.87 -23.09
C GLU A 861 -0.31 30.14 -24.34
N ASN A 862 0.25 29.98 -25.54
CA ASN A 862 -0.43 30.07 -26.84
C ASN A 862 -0.65 28.69 -27.49
N GLY A 863 -0.30 27.60 -26.80
CA GLY A 863 -0.42 26.23 -27.29
C GLY A 863 0.66 25.85 -28.31
N ARG A 864 1.90 26.34 -28.16
CA ARG A 864 3.00 26.20 -29.12
C ARG A 864 4.34 25.85 -28.47
N ALA A 865 5.14 25.01 -29.12
CA ALA A 865 6.55 24.81 -28.79
C ALA A 865 7.42 25.02 -30.04
N GLU A 866 8.68 25.44 -29.84
CA GLU A 866 9.66 25.68 -30.90
C GLU A 866 10.95 24.90 -30.64
N LEU A 867 11.44 24.20 -31.67
CA LEU A 867 12.54 23.24 -31.63
C LEU A 867 13.74 23.80 -32.38
N GLU A 868 14.70 24.32 -31.61
CA GLU A 868 15.97 24.80 -32.14
C GLU A 868 16.96 23.64 -32.37
N PRO A 869 17.76 23.62 -33.46
CA PRO A 869 18.74 22.56 -33.72
C PRO A 869 19.71 22.31 -32.55
N SER A 870 20.05 23.35 -31.79
CA SER A 870 20.90 23.27 -30.60
C SER A 870 20.34 22.41 -29.46
N SER A 871 19.03 22.17 -29.44
CA SER A 871 18.37 21.35 -28.42
C SER A 871 18.54 19.84 -28.68
N LEU A 872 18.78 19.42 -29.93
CA LEU A 872 18.76 18.03 -30.37
C LEU A 872 20.09 17.28 -30.19
N PHE A 873 21.23 17.97 -30.31
CA PHE A 873 22.55 17.34 -30.23
C PHE A 873 23.09 17.28 -28.79
N LEU A 874 23.90 16.27 -28.48
CA LEU A 874 24.65 16.21 -27.21
C LEU A 874 25.75 17.28 -27.13
N THR A 875 26.32 17.68 -28.27
CA THR A 875 27.31 18.76 -28.37
C THR A 875 26.87 19.77 -29.43
N TRP A 876 26.81 21.06 -29.06
CA TRP A 876 26.47 22.16 -29.95
C TRP A 876 27.32 23.41 -29.66
N PRO A 877 27.78 24.18 -30.67
CA PRO A 877 27.65 23.94 -32.12
C PRO A 877 28.42 22.71 -32.60
N LEU A 878 28.11 22.24 -33.81
CA LEU A 878 28.80 21.11 -34.42
C LEU A 878 30.29 21.46 -34.70
N PRO A 879 31.21 20.47 -34.74
CA PRO A 879 32.65 20.72 -34.87
C PRO A 879 33.08 21.48 -36.13
N ASN A 880 32.35 21.34 -37.24
CA ASN A 880 32.50 22.19 -38.42
C ASN A 880 31.36 23.23 -38.45
N THR A 881 31.73 24.51 -38.37
CA THR A 881 30.78 25.64 -38.36
C THR A 881 30.18 25.98 -39.72
N GLU A 882 30.73 25.44 -40.81
CA GLU A 882 30.19 25.64 -42.17
C GLU A 882 29.08 24.62 -42.52
N TRP A 883 28.90 23.57 -41.70
CA TRP A 883 27.81 22.61 -41.88
C TRP A 883 26.45 23.22 -41.55
N THR A 884 25.51 23.09 -42.47
CA THR A 884 24.15 23.60 -42.32
C THR A 884 23.23 22.51 -41.79
N VAL A 885 22.59 22.74 -40.64
CA VAL A 885 21.57 21.85 -40.07
C VAL A 885 20.18 22.34 -40.46
N THR A 886 19.32 21.41 -40.87
CA THR A 886 17.90 21.66 -41.19
C THR A 886 17.04 20.57 -40.56
N LEU A 887 15.83 20.95 -40.12
CA LEU A 887 14.85 20.05 -39.51
C LEU A 887 13.62 19.94 -40.42
N SER A 888 12.98 18.77 -40.47
CA SER A 888 11.71 18.60 -41.22
C SER A 888 10.57 19.48 -40.69
N LYS A 889 10.58 19.78 -39.39
CA LYS A 889 9.63 20.64 -38.67
C LYS A 889 10.34 21.21 -37.43
N SER A 890 10.01 22.46 -37.07
CA SER A 890 10.59 23.15 -35.90
C SER A 890 9.56 23.82 -34.99
N VAL A 891 8.26 23.76 -35.29
CA VAL A 891 7.21 24.39 -34.48
C VAL A 891 6.02 23.44 -34.35
N PHE A 892 5.55 23.23 -33.12
CA PHE A 892 4.48 22.29 -32.76
C PHE A 892 3.26 23.01 -32.22
N SER A 893 2.16 22.27 -32.07
CA SER A 893 0.88 22.78 -31.59
C SER A 893 0.08 21.70 -30.85
N CYS A 894 -0.94 22.10 -30.08
CA CYS A 894 -1.81 21.21 -29.30
C CYS A 894 -2.46 20.04 -30.06
N GLY A 895 -2.55 20.10 -31.40
CA GLY A 895 -3.04 18.98 -32.22
C GLY A 895 -1.98 17.92 -32.53
N GLU A 896 -0.79 18.05 -31.94
CA GLU A 896 0.45 17.35 -32.28
C GLU A 896 1.24 16.99 -31.01
N SER A 897 0.53 16.72 -29.91
CA SER A 897 1.06 16.24 -28.63
C SER A 897 1.42 14.74 -28.66
N GLY A 898 2.23 14.31 -27.69
CA GLY A 898 2.88 12.99 -27.68
C GLY A 898 4.08 12.91 -28.63
N ASP A 899 4.50 11.70 -28.99
CA ASP A 899 5.64 11.45 -29.89
C ASP A 899 5.46 12.08 -31.29
N GLN A 900 6.48 12.81 -31.75
CA GLN A 900 6.57 13.38 -33.08
C GLN A 900 7.91 13.00 -33.74
N GLU A 901 7.89 12.24 -34.85
CA GLU A 901 9.10 11.94 -35.62
C GLU A 901 9.63 13.18 -36.38
N ILE A 902 10.91 13.51 -36.17
CA ILE A 902 11.61 14.61 -36.83
C ILE A 902 12.83 14.06 -37.61
N GLU A 903 12.95 14.45 -38.87
CA GLU A 903 14.15 14.21 -39.67
C GLU A 903 15.12 15.38 -39.45
N VAL A 904 16.31 15.05 -38.95
CA VAL A 904 17.44 15.96 -38.81
C VAL A 904 18.37 15.76 -40.01
N LYS A 905 18.62 16.84 -40.75
CA LYS A 905 19.43 16.82 -41.97
C LYS A 905 20.62 17.75 -41.86
N ILE A 906 21.82 17.21 -42.07
CA ILE A 906 23.09 17.93 -42.14
C ILE A 906 23.52 18.05 -43.60
N ILE A 907 24.00 19.22 -44.00
CA ILE A 907 24.53 19.54 -45.33
C ILE A 907 25.92 20.16 -45.19
N ASP A 908 26.90 19.73 -46.00
CA ASP A 908 28.23 20.33 -46.01
C ASP A 908 28.44 21.38 -47.13
N GLU A 909 29.64 21.95 -47.16
CA GLU A 909 30.09 22.91 -48.16
C GLU A 909 30.17 22.37 -49.61
N SER A 910 29.91 21.07 -49.81
CA SER A 910 29.94 20.36 -51.10
C SER A 910 28.56 19.83 -51.53
N ASP A 911 27.46 20.32 -50.92
CA ASP A 911 26.09 19.83 -51.10
C ASP A 911 25.90 18.32 -50.76
N ARG A 912 26.82 17.69 -50.02
CA ARG A 912 26.63 16.33 -49.49
C ARG A 912 25.62 16.38 -48.34
N VAL A 913 24.80 15.33 -48.24
CA VAL A 913 23.63 15.28 -47.34
C VAL A 913 23.67 14.01 -46.51
N TRP A 914 23.49 14.16 -45.19
CA TRP A 914 23.24 13.07 -44.26
C TRP A 914 21.97 13.35 -43.46
N THR A 915 21.19 12.30 -43.17
CA THR A 915 19.90 12.39 -42.49
C THR A 915 19.79 11.35 -41.38
N LYS A 916 19.16 11.72 -40.26
CA LYS A 916 18.84 10.82 -39.15
C LYS A 916 17.48 11.23 -38.56
N THR A 917 16.64 10.27 -38.21
CA THR A 917 15.37 10.53 -37.51
C THR A 917 15.53 10.47 -36.01
N THR A 918 14.65 11.15 -35.29
CA THR A 918 14.52 11.12 -33.82
C THR A 918 13.06 11.36 -33.43
N SER A 919 12.62 10.84 -32.28
CA SER A 919 11.37 11.32 -31.68
C SER A 919 11.62 12.62 -30.92
N VAL A 920 10.53 13.37 -30.71
CA VAL A 920 10.42 14.52 -29.81
C VAL A 920 9.03 14.39 -29.16
N GLU A 921 8.98 14.34 -27.83
CA GLU A 921 7.71 14.27 -27.10
C GLU A 921 7.18 15.70 -26.88
N VAL A 922 5.97 15.99 -27.36
CA VAL A 922 5.33 17.29 -27.18
C VAL A 922 4.29 17.18 -26.07
N LEU A 923 4.54 17.87 -24.96
CA LEU A 923 3.68 17.83 -23.76
C LEU A 923 2.99 19.16 -23.51
N ASP A 924 1.88 19.09 -22.79
CA ASP A 924 1.12 20.24 -22.34
C ASP A 924 0.83 20.09 -20.86
N ARG A 925 1.37 21.02 -20.06
CA ARG A 925 1.34 20.99 -18.60
C ARG A 925 0.60 22.21 -18.01
N ILE A 926 -0.06 23.00 -18.85
CA ILE A 926 -0.66 24.28 -18.45
C ILE A 926 -2.14 24.05 -18.10
N ALA A 927 -2.43 23.85 -16.82
CA ALA A 927 -3.79 23.53 -16.40
C ALA A 927 -4.83 24.66 -16.67
N PRO A 928 -6.11 24.30 -16.92
CA PRO A 928 -7.18 25.24 -17.26
C PRO A 928 -7.36 26.42 -16.31
N LYS A 929 -7.55 27.62 -16.89
CA LYS A 929 -7.92 28.83 -16.14
C LYS A 929 -9.42 28.82 -15.88
N LEU A 930 -9.81 28.41 -14.67
CA LEU A 930 -11.20 28.31 -14.20
C LEU A 930 -11.58 29.43 -13.22
N GLU A 931 -12.66 30.15 -13.53
CA GLU A 931 -13.38 31.05 -12.63
C GLU A 931 -14.79 30.52 -12.36
N VAL A 932 -15.22 30.51 -11.09
CA VAL A 932 -16.55 30.03 -10.68
C VAL A 932 -17.42 31.13 -10.10
N GLN A 933 -18.74 30.94 -10.16
CA GLN A 933 -19.75 31.82 -9.58
C GLN A 933 -20.60 31.10 -8.54
N ASN A 934 -20.95 31.81 -7.48
CA ASN A 934 -21.89 31.34 -6.46
C ASN A 934 -23.32 31.60 -6.94
N ILE A 935 -24.21 30.62 -6.76
CA ILE A 935 -25.61 30.71 -7.18
C ILE A 935 -26.57 30.42 -6.02
N SER A 936 -27.85 30.75 -6.21
CA SER A 936 -28.92 30.36 -5.30
C SER A 936 -30.03 29.68 -6.09
N LEU A 937 -30.51 28.57 -5.57
CA LEU A 937 -31.47 27.69 -6.23
C LEU A 937 -32.70 27.49 -5.34
N ASP A 938 -33.87 27.50 -5.97
CA ASP A 938 -35.16 27.31 -5.31
C ASP A 938 -35.63 25.86 -5.53
N LEU A 939 -35.49 25.00 -4.51
CA LEU A 939 -35.92 23.60 -4.60
C LEU A 939 -37.42 23.48 -4.33
N ASP A 940 -38.19 23.04 -5.32
CA ASP A 940 -39.61 22.70 -5.16
C ASP A 940 -39.75 21.43 -4.29
N VAL A 941 -40.31 21.61 -3.10
CA VAL A 941 -40.46 20.54 -2.10
C VAL A 941 -41.47 19.46 -2.48
N THR A 942 -42.31 19.71 -3.49
CA THR A 942 -43.24 18.73 -4.05
C THR A 942 -42.58 17.82 -5.09
N LEU A 943 -41.41 18.21 -5.62
CA LEU A 943 -40.59 17.42 -6.55
C LEU A 943 -39.38 16.77 -5.86
N GLY A 944 -38.82 17.41 -4.84
CA GLY A 944 -37.80 16.85 -3.95
C GLY A 944 -36.39 16.73 -4.52
N ILE A 945 -36.24 16.79 -5.84
CA ILE A 945 -34.96 16.81 -6.56
C ILE A 945 -34.89 17.99 -7.53
N LEU A 946 -33.69 18.56 -7.68
CA LEU A 946 -33.35 19.57 -8.70
C LEU A 946 -31.98 19.23 -9.29
N ALA A 947 -31.90 19.10 -10.62
CA ALA A 947 -30.63 18.89 -11.31
C ALA A 947 -29.80 20.18 -11.32
N LEU A 948 -28.49 20.04 -11.15
CA LEU A 948 -27.49 21.12 -11.20
C LEU A 948 -26.49 20.82 -12.31
N ASN A 949 -26.23 21.80 -13.18
CA ASN A 949 -25.34 21.69 -14.32
C ASN A 949 -23.97 22.37 -14.01
N PRO A 950 -22.81 21.73 -14.32
CA PRO A 950 -21.51 22.39 -14.24
C PRO A 950 -21.45 23.80 -14.85
N ASP A 951 -22.09 24.01 -16.01
CA ASP A 951 -22.08 25.31 -16.70
C ASP A 951 -22.85 26.43 -15.95
N GLU A 952 -23.66 26.11 -14.94
CA GLU A 952 -24.31 27.11 -14.09
C GLU A 952 -23.35 27.67 -13.02
N LEU A 953 -22.30 26.93 -12.67
CA LEU A 953 -21.30 27.31 -11.66
C LEU A 953 -20.03 27.92 -12.26
N ILE A 954 -19.82 27.79 -13.57
CA ILE A 954 -18.65 28.33 -14.27
C ILE A 954 -18.93 29.78 -14.71
N ALA A 955 -18.13 30.73 -14.21
CA ALA A 955 -18.19 32.13 -14.62
C ALA A 955 -17.36 32.37 -15.89
N SER A 956 -16.16 31.78 -15.95
CA SER A 956 -15.34 31.69 -17.16
C SER A 956 -14.44 30.46 -17.10
N VAL A 957 -14.09 29.93 -18.27
CA VAL A 957 -13.13 28.83 -18.39
C VAL A 957 -12.38 28.98 -19.71
N SER A 958 -11.05 28.87 -19.67
CA SER A 958 -10.18 28.98 -20.84
C SER A 958 -8.89 28.18 -20.65
N ASP A 959 -8.31 27.76 -21.76
CA ASP A 959 -7.13 26.91 -21.79
C ASP A 959 -6.30 27.15 -23.07
N ASN A 960 -5.02 26.77 -23.08
CA ASN A 960 -4.13 26.90 -24.25
C ASN A 960 -4.43 25.85 -25.33
N CYS A 961 -4.79 24.62 -24.94
CA CYS A 961 -5.02 23.49 -25.85
C CYS A 961 -6.48 23.03 -25.94
N GLY A 962 -7.27 23.23 -24.89
CA GLY A 962 -8.73 23.17 -24.90
C GLY A 962 -9.31 22.21 -23.87
N ILE A 963 -10.54 22.49 -23.44
CA ILE A 963 -11.23 21.73 -22.40
C ILE A 963 -11.80 20.41 -22.94
N ALA A 964 -11.43 19.29 -22.33
CA ALA A 964 -12.04 17.98 -22.60
C ALA A 964 -13.28 17.73 -21.74
N SER A 965 -13.21 18.01 -20.44
CA SER A 965 -14.25 17.63 -19.48
C SER A 965 -14.61 18.74 -18.49
N LYS A 966 -15.84 18.65 -17.97
CA LYS A 966 -16.39 19.50 -16.90
C LYS A 966 -17.23 18.61 -16.00
N SER A 967 -16.96 18.61 -14.70
CA SER A 967 -17.73 17.85 -13.72
C SER A 967 -17.91 18.64 -12.42
N ILE A 968 -18.84 18.17 -11.58
CA ILE A 968 -19.13 18.77 -10.28
C ILE A 968 -19.35 17.69 -9.22
N SER A 969 -18.97 17.96 -7.97
CA SER A 969 -19.06 16.97 -6.88
C SER A 969 -20.50 16.53 -6.53
N LYS A 970 -21.52 17.30 -6.91
CA LYS A 970 -22.93 16.96 -6.71
C LYS A 970 -23.81 17.59 -7.80
N SER A 971 -24.40 16.76 -8.66
CA SER A 971 -25.25 17.16 -9.80
C SER A 971 -26.76 17.09 -9.52
N GLN A 972 -27.16 16.69 -8.32
CA GLN A 972 -28.56 16.71 -7.87
C GLN A 972 -28.65 17.32 -6.46
N ILE A 973 -29.47 18.35 -6.33
CA ILE A 973 -29.87 18.96 -5.07
C ILE A 973 -31.12 18.24 -4.55
N THR A 974 -31.15 17.89 -3.27
CA THR A 974 -32.22 17.09 -2.66
C THR A 974 -32.83 17.78 -1.43
N CYS A 975 -33.89 17.19 -0.89
CA CYS A 975 -34.53 17.64 0.36
C CYS A 975 -33.59 17.81 1.55
N GLU A 976 -32.46 17.09 1.58
CA GLU A 976 -31.48 17.21 2.67
C GLU A 976 -30.61 18.47 2.56
N ASP A 977 -30.60 19.12 1.40
CA ASP A 977 -29.83 20.34 1.14
C ASP A 977 -30.59 21.62 1.52
N LEU A 978 -31.91 21.53 1.78
CA LEU A 978 -32.78 22.66 2.08
C LEU A 978 -32.25 23.54 3.22
N GLY A 979 -32.09 24.84 2.95
CA GLY A 979 -31.61 25.82 3.92
C GLY A 979 -30.10 25.76 4.18
N LYS A 980 -29.35 24.85 3.54
CA LYS A 980 -27.89 24.82 3.57
C LYS A 980 -27.31 25.72 2.49
N THR A 981 -26.05 26.11 2.69
CA THR A 981 -25.17 26.51 1.59
C THR A 981 -24.20 25.36 1.36
N LEU A 982 -24.25 24.78 0.17
CA LEU A 982 -23.37 23.71 -0.26
C LEU A 982 -22.09 24.29 -0.86
N GLU A 983 -21.00 23.57 -0.69
CA GLU A 983 -19.72 23.86 -1.32
C GLU A 983 -19.51 22.80 -2.42
N ILE A 984 -19.81 23.19 -3.66
CA ILE A 984 -19.75 22.33 -4.83
C ILE A 984 -18.37 22.50 -5.47
N LEU A 985 -17.61 21.42 -5.52
CA LEU A 985 -16.37 21.38 -6.29
C LEU A 985 -16.74 21.39 -7.78
N VAL A 986 -16.16 22.31 -8.54
CA VAL A 986 -16.18 22.33 -9.99
C VAL A 986 -14.79 21.89 -10.46
N LEU A 987 -14.73 20.77 -11.17
CA LEU A 987 -13.52 20.22 -11.78
C LEU A 987 -13.62 20.41 -13.30
N VAL A 988 -12.53 20.88 -13.90
CA VAL A 988 -12.35 21.02 -15.34
C VAL A 988 -11.03 20.38 -15.72
N GLU A 989 -11.01 19.67 -16.84
CA GLU A 989 -9.84 18.95 -17.37
C GLU A 989 -9.64 19.34 -18.84
N ASP A 990 -8.40 19.61 -19.24
CA ASP A 990 -8.04 19.85 -20.64
C ASP A 990 -7.93 18.54 -21.46
N ILE A 991 -7.63 18.67 -22.75
CA ILE A 991 -7.41 17.54 -23.68
C ILE A 991 -6.11 16.77 -23.38
N SER A 992 -5.23 17.35 -22.57
CA SER A 992 -3.91 16.85 -22.20
C SER A 992 -3.90 16.10 -20.87
N GLY A 993 -4.98 16.22 -20.09
CA GLY A 993 -5.21 15.58 -18.80
C GLY A 993 -4.91 16.45 -17.57
N ASN A 994 -4.60 17.75 -17.72
CA ASN A 994 -4.35 18.60 -16.55
C ASN A 994 -5.68 19.09 -15.92
N PRO A 995 -5.88 18.87 -14.60
CA PRO A 995 -7.09 19.31 -13.92
C PRO A 995 -6.96 20.74 -13.36
N THR A 996 -8.08 21.44 -13.21
CA THR A 996 -8.19 22.57 -12.29
C THR A 996 -9.53 22.58 -11.58
N GLU A 997 -9.46 22.82 -10.27
CA GLU A 997 -10.59 22.75 -9.35
C GLU A 997 -10.89 24.08 -8.67
N ARG A 998 -12.17 24.39 -8.49
CA ARG A 998 -12.64 25.56 -7.73
C ARG A 998 -13.95 25.24 -7.00
N ILE A 999 -14.12 25.80 -5.80
CA ILE A 999 -15.36 25.64 -5.02
C ILE A 999 -16.34 26.77 -5.36
N ALA A 1000 -17.51 26.41 -5.86
CA ALA A 1000 -18.67 27.29 -6.01
C ALA A 1000 -19.64 27.08 -4.84
N LYS A 1001 -20.22 28.15 -4.30
CA LYS A 1001 -21.19 28.07 -3.20
C LYS A 1001 -22.62 28.13 -3.73
N VAL A 1002 -23.43 27.14 -3.36
CA VAL A 1002 -24.83 26.99 -3.80
C VAL A 1002 -25.76 27.07 -2.59
N SER A 1003 -26.54 28.16 -2.47
CA SER A 1003 -27.52 28.31 -1.39
C SER A 1003 -28.90 27.81 -1.84
N VAL A 1004 -29.43 26.81 -1.13
CA VAL A 1004 -30.68 26.11 -1.51
C VAL A 1004 -31.86 26.62 -0.69
N ASN A 1005 -32.76 27.36 -1.32
CA ASN A 1005 -33.97 27.89 -0.70
C ASN A 1005 -35.12 26.87 -0.79
N ARG A 1006 -36.05 26.93 0.17
CA ARG A 1006 -37.31 26.17 0.13
C ARG A 1006 -38.31 26.88 -0.79
N LEU A 1007 -38.75 26.23 -1.86
CA LEU A 1007 -39.89 26.66 -2.66
C LEU A 1007 -41.09 25.75 -2.40
N GLU A 1008 -42.20 26.33 -1.95
CA GLU A 1008 -43.49 25.66 -1.85
C GLU A 1008 -44.60 26.66 -2.21
N SER A 1009 -45.19 26.50 -3.40
CA SER A 1009 -46.11 27.50 -3.94
C SER A 1009 -47.52 27.44 -3.33
N ASN A 1010 -47.99 26.25 -2.95
CA ASN A 1010 -49.30 26.02 -2.34
C ASN A 1010 -49.22 24.83 -1.36
N PRO A 1011 -48.98 25.05 -0.05
CA PRO A 1011 -49.05 23.99 0.96
C PRO A 1011 -50.47 23.41 1.07
N LEU A 1012 -50.59 22.11 1.37
CA LEU A 1012 -51.90 21.48 1.57
C LEU A 1012 -52.66 22.09 2.75
N GLN A 1013 -53.99 22.09 2.64
CA GLN A 1013 -54.90 22.67 3.63
C GLN A 1013 -55.59 21.59 4.47
N LEU A 1014 -56.04 21.97 5.67
CA LEU A 1014 -56.93 21.15 6.49
C LEU A 1014 -58.38 21.60 6.29
N GLU A 1015 -59.30 20.64 6.14
CA GLU A 1015 -60.74 20.87 6.03
C GLU A 1015 -61.47 20.22 7.21
N GLY A 1016 -62.50 20.88 7.76
CA GLY A 1016 -63.28 20.44 8.91
C GLY A 1016 -64.06 21.60 9.53
N ASP A 1017 -64.79 21.36 10.62
CA ASP A 1017 -65.49 22.43 11.34
C ASP A 1017 -64.51 23.17 12.26
N SER A 1018 -64.32 24.48 12.08
CA SER A 1018 -63.41 25.27 12.95
C SER A 1018 -64.02 25.62 14.32
N GLN A 1019 -65.30 25.30 14.54
CA GLN A 1019 -66.01 25.54 15.79
C GLN A 1019 -66.92 24.34 16.10
N ILE A 1020 -66.81 23.79 17.32
CA ILE A 1020 -67.67 22.71 17.81
C ILE A 1020 -68.12 22.95 19.24
N CYS A 1021 -69.23 22.35 19.64
CA CYS A 1021 -69.69 22.38 21.02
C CYS A 1021 -68.76 21.58 21.94
N GLU A 1022 -68.49 22.11 23.14
CA GLU A 1022 -67.71 21.43 24.18
C GLU A 1022 -68.27 20.02 24.46
N GLY A 1023 -67.39 19.02 24.42
CA GLY A 1023 -67.75 17.60 24.54
C GLY A 1023 -68.17 16.91 23.22
N SER A 1024 -68.16 17.62 22.10
CA SER A 1024 -68.32 17.06 20.74
C SER A 1024 -66.96 16.85 20.06
N SER A 1025 -66.96 16.27 18.85
CA SER A 1025 -65.79 16.17 17.97
C SER A 1025 -66.12 16.61 16.54
N THR A 1026 -65.11 17.06 15.80
CA THR A 1026 -65.13 17.20 14.33
C THR A 1026 -64.07 16.27 13.71
N LEU A 1027 -64.13 16.06 12.40
CA LEU A 1027 -63.18 15.27 11.64
C LEU A 1027 -62.38 16.18 10.71
N LEU A 1028 -61.15 16.50 11.10
CA LEU A 1028 -60.22 17.23 10.24
C LEU A 1028 -59.69 16.30 9.15
N GLN A 1029 -59.58 16.77 7.91
CA GLN A 1029 -59.12 15.99 6.75
C GLN A 1029 -58.15 16.78 5.88
N ILE A 1030 -57.26 16.08 5.17
CA ILE A 1030 -56.41 16.66 4.12
C ILE A 1030 -56.89 16.15 2.77
N ASN A 1031 -57.48 17.01 1.95
CA ASN A 1031 -57.95 16.67 0.60
C ASN A 1031 -56.99 17.25 -0.45
N SER A 1032 -56.46 16.40 -1.33
CA SER A 1032 -55.58 16.79 -2.44
C SER A 1032 -55.61 15.77 -3.57
N ASP A 1033 -55.35 16.22 -4.81
CA ASP A 1033 -55.14 15.38 -5.99
C ASP A 1033 -53.71 14.79 -6.06
N GLN A 1034 -52.81 15.19 -5.15
CA GLN A 1034 -51.43 14.69 -5.05
C GLN A 1034 -51.32 13.51 -4.07
N ASN A 1035 -50.38 12.60 -4.32
CA ASN A 1035 -50.06 11.51 -3.39
C ASN A 1035 -49.16 12.01 -2.24
N PHE A 1036 -49.59 11.79 -1.00
CA PHE A 1036 -48.81 12.09 0.21
C PHE A 1036 -49.18 11.14 1.36
N GLU A 1037 -48.23 10.93 2.27
CA GLU A 1037 -48.47 10.30 3.58
C GLU A 1037 -48.50 11.36 4.70
N VAL A 1038 -49.20 11.07 5.80
CA VAL A 1038 -49.18 11.88 7.03
C VAL A 1038 -48.29 11.19 8.06
N LEU A 1039 -47.20 11.83 8.45
CA LEU A 1039 -46.23 11.28 9.39
C LEU A 1039 -46.62 11.54 10.85
N GLU A 1040 -47.25 12.68 11.12
CA GLU A 1040 -47.82 13.02 12.42
C GLU A 1040 -48.81 14.18 12.32
N TRP A 1041 -49.79 14.19 13.22
CA TRP A 1041 -50.58 15.38 13.53
C TRP A 1041 -49.99 16.13 14.73
N ARG A 1042 -50.16 17.45 14.75
CA ARG A 1042 -49.78 18.33 15.86
C ARG A 1042 -50.92 19.23 16.28
N ARG A 1043 -50.94 19.60 17.57
CA ARG A 1043 -51.78 20.66 18.15
C ARG A 1043 -50.90 21.63 18.93
N ASN A 1044 -51.00 22.93 18.66
CA ASN A 1044 -50.20 23.99 19.27
C ASN A 1044 -48.67 23.70 19.20
N GLY A 1045 -48.22 23.10 18.09
CA GLY A 1045 -46.83 22.67 17.87
C GLY A 1045 -46.41 21.37 18.58
N GLN A 1046 -47.26 20.76 19.41
CA GLN A 1046 -46.98 19.48 20.09
C GLN A 1046 -47.58 18.31 19.31
N LYS A 1047 -46.86 17.18 19.24
CA LYS A 1047 -47.29 15.95 18.57
C LYS A 1047 -48.54 15.35 19.23
N ILE A 1048 -49.46 14.86 18.40
CA ILE A 1048 -50.60 14.03 18.82
C ILE A 1048 -50.21 12.57 18.61
N GLU A 1049 -50.13 11.80 19.70
CA GLU A 1049 -49.58 10.45 19.65
C GLU A 1049 -50.45 9.45 18.88
N ALA A 1050 -49.78 8.56 18.15
CA ALA A 1050 -50.37 7.48 17.34
C ALA A 1050 -51.41 7.90 16.26
N GLN A 1051 -51.36 9.16 15.77
CA GLN A 1051 -52.22 9.63 14.67
C GLN A 1051 -51.41 9.89 13.39
N THR A 1052 -51.65 9.09 12.35
CA THR A 1052 -50.94 9.12 11.04
C THR A 1052 -51.86 8.93 9.83
N GLY A 1053 -53.18 9.04 10.01
CA GLY A 1053 -54.14 9.01 8.90
C GLY A 1053 -54.27 10.36 8.20
N GLN A 1054 -54.81 10.38 6.97
CA GLN A 1054 -55.21 11.61 6.26
C GLN A 1054 -56.39 12.35 6.92
N SER A 1055 -56.93 11.81 8.01
CA SER A 1055 -57.98 12.41 8.83
C SER A 1055 -57.71 12.26 10.32
N LEU A 1056 -58.10 13.25 11.12
CA LEU A 1056 -57.98 13.27 12.58
C LEU A 1056 -59.31 13.67 13.23
N GLU A 1057 -59.78 12.87 14.19
CA GLU A 1057 -60.90 13.28 15.06
C GLU A 1057 -60.37 14.26 16.13
N ALA A 1058 -60.96 15.47 16.19
CA ALA A 1058 -60.52 16.57 17.03
C ALA A 1058 -61.66 17.07 17.94
N ASN A 1059 -61.38 17.18 19.23
CA ASN A 1059 -62.35 17.49 20.29
C ASN A 1059 -61.82 18.48 21.35
N GLU A 1060 -60.66 19.09 21.11
CA GLU A 1060 -59.99 20.06 22.00
C GLU A 1060 -59.59 21.31 21.22
N ALA A 1061 -59.67 22.49 21.84
CA ALA A 1061 -59.29 23.73 21.19
C ALA A 1061 -57.77 23.82 20.92
N GLY A 1062 -57.40 24.41 19.78
CA GLY A 1062 -56.01 24.68 19.43
C GLY A 1062 -55.76 24.84 17.94
N ILE A 1063 -54.52 25.17 17.60
CA ILE A 1063 -54.03 25.25 16.22
C ILE A 1063 -53.52 23.86 15.81
N TYR A 1064 -54.16 23.25 14.83
CA TYR A 1064 -53.81 21.97 14.26
C TYR A 1064 -52.96 22.12 12.99
N GLN A 1065 -52.01 21.21 12.81
CA GLN A 1065 -51.24 21.00 11.57
C GLN A 1065 -51.00 19.50 11.39
N ALA A 1066 -50.78 19.07 10.15
CA ALA A 1066 -50.22 17.76 9.84
C ALA A 1066 -48.82 17.93 9.20
N LEU A 1067 -47.87 17.10 9.63
CA LEU A 1067 -46.59 16.92 8.94
C LEU A 1067 -46.78 15.83 7.88
N ILE A 1068 -46.55 16.19 6.62
CA ILE A 1068 -46.76 15.33 5.46
C ILE A 1068 -45.46 15.09 4.68
N ARG A 1069 -45.44 14.03 3.89
CA ARG A 1069 -44.43 13.78 2.85
C ARG A 1069 -45.14 13.47 1.54
N TYR A 1070 -44.88 14.25 0.50
CA TYR A 1070 -45.33 13.93 -0.86
C TYR A 1070 -44.54 12.72 -1.41
N GLU A 1071 -45.15 11.90 -2.26
CA GLU A 1071 -44.53 10.68 -2.79
C GLU A 1071 -43.18 10.97 -3.50
N GLY A 1072 -42.07 10.55 -2.90
CA GLY A 1072 -40.71 10.76 -3.42
C GLY A 1072 -40.07 12.12 -3.11
N ALA A 1073 -40.74 13.01 -2.37
CA ALA A 1073 -40.27 14.39 -2.15
C ALA A 1073 -40.19 14.78 -0.66
N CYS A 1074 -40.10 16.09 -0.38
CA CYS A 1074 -39.67 16.58 0.93
C CYS A 1074 -40.80 16.60 1.97
N LEU A 1075 -40.40 16.79 3.24
CA LEU A 1075 -41.36 17.06 4.31
C LEU A 1075 -41.99 18.45 4.12
N SER A 1076 -43.31 18.50 4.29
CA SER A 1076 -44.11 19.71 4.32
C SER A 1076 -45.04 19.72 5.53
N GLU A 1077 -45.48 20.91 5.93
CA GLU A 1077 -46.51 21.09 6.95
C GLU A 1077 -47.74 21.71 6.30
N THR A 1078 -48.92 21.19 6.64
CA THR A 1078 -50.16 21.82 6.21
C THR A 1078 -50.29 23.23 6.81
N SER A 1079 -51.16 24.04 6.21
CA SER A 1079 -51.59 25.29 6.84
C SER A 1079 -52.15 25.08 8.25
N ASN A 1080 -52.00 26.10 9.09
CA ASN A 1080 -52.57 26.15 10.43
C ASN A 1080 -54.11 26.17 10.36
N PHE A 1081 -54.75 25.23 11.07
CA PHE A 1081 -56.20 25.18 11.23
C PHE A 1081 -56.56 25.42 12.70
N GLU A 1082 -57.30 26.49 13.00
CA GLU A 1082 -57.70 26.81 14.37
C GLU A 1082 -59.06 26.19 14.70
N LEU A 1083 -59.09 25.25 15.66
CA LEU A 1083 -60.31 24.67 16.22
C LEU A 1083 -60.65 25.37 17.53
N THR A 1084 -61.90 25.83 17.65
CA THR A 1084 -62.43 26.48 18.85
C THR A 1084 -63.57 25.65 19.47
N LEU A 1085 -63.63 25.64 20.81
CA LEU A 1085 -64.74 25.03 21.55
C LEU A 1085 -65.75 26.09 21.98
N ILE A 1086 -67.01 25.87 21.65
CA ILE A 1086 -68.16 26.66 22.08
C ILE A 1086 -68.68 26.03 23.39
N PRO A 1087 -68.71 26.77 24.52
CA PRO A 1087 -69.18 26.23 25.79
C PRO A 1087 -70.68 25.90 25.76
N LEU A 1088 -71.07 24.81 26.44
CA LEU A 1088 -72.48 24.46 26.60
C LEU A 1088 -73.21 25.50 27.46
N PRO A 1089 -74.48 25.84 27.16
CA PRO A 1089 -75.25 26.77 27.98
C PRO A 1089 -75.45 26.24 29.41
N GLU A 1090 -75.43 27.13 30.41
CA GLU A 1090 -75.46 26.78 31.84
C GLU A 1090 -76.63 27.44 32.60
N GLY A 1091 -76.99 26.86 33.74
CA GLY A 1091 -77.92 27.45 34.72
C GLY A 1091 -78.87 26.43 35.37
N GLU A 1092 -79.85 26.93 36.12
CA GLU A 1092 -80.83 26.12 36.86
C GLU A 1092 -82.26 26.60 36.59
N ILE A 1093 -83.26 25.73 36.85
CA ILE A 1093 -84.68 26.09 36.75
C ILE A 1093 -85.14 26.74 38.05
N VAL A 1094 -85.73 27.93 37.97
CA VAL A 1094 -86.26 28.67 39.13
C VAL A 1094 -87.79 28.64 39.12
N GLN A 1095 -88.42 28.32 40.26
CA GLN A 1095 -89.88 28.44 40.42
C GLN A 1095 -90.25 29.71 41.18
N GLU A 1096 -91.13 30.55 40.61
CA GLU A 1096 -91.83 31.61 41.33
C GLU A 1096 -93.35 31.42 41.21
N GLY A 1097 -93.98 30.97 42.29
CA GLY A 1097 -95.43 30.74 42.33
C GLY A 1097 -95.89 29.70 41.30
N SER A 1098 -96.72 30.12 40.35
CA SER A 1098 -97.24 29.29 39.25
C SER A 1098 -96.35 29.31 37.99
N LYS A 1099 -95.14 29.88 38.04
CA LYS A 1099 -94.23 29.92 36.89
C LYS A 1099 -92.94 29.16 37.16
N LEU A 1100 -92.44 28.47 36.14
CA LEU A 1100 -91.02 28.11 36.04
C LEU A 1100 -90.30 29.06 35.09
N PHE A 1101 -89.06 29.37 35.41
CA PHE A 1101 -88.15 30.19 34.63
C PHE A 1101 -86.91 29.35 34.32
N ALA A 1102 -86.58 29.23 33.04
CA ALA A 1102 -85.27 28.75 32.60
C ALA A 1102 -84.25 29.91 32.65
N PRO A 1103 -82.94 29.61 32.62
CA PRO A 1103 -81.90 30.64 32.59
C PRO A 1103 -82.07 31.61 31.42
N GLU A 1104 -81.97 32.91 31.66
CA GLU A 1104 -81.98 33.91 30.59
C GLU A 1104 -80.69 33.82 29.75
N GLY A 1105 -80.80 34.04 28.44
CA GLY A 1105 -79.66 34.08 27.51
C GLY A 1105 -79.52 32.89 26.57
N ALA A 1106 -80.37 31.86 26.68
CA ALA A 1106 -80.48 30.83 25.65
C ALA A 1106 -81.34 31.32 24.46
N ALA A 1107 -80.98 30.90 23.24
CA ALA A 1107 -81.64 31.22 21.99
C ALA A 1107 -82.90 30.37 21.74
N LYS A 1108 -82.92 29.14 22.26
CA LYS A 1108 -84.11 28.26 22.26
C LYS A 1108 -84.30 27.61 23.62
N TYR A 1109 -85.56 27.28 23.91
CA TYR A 1109 -86.01 26.52 25.07
C TYR A 1109 -86.97 25.44 24.58
N GLN A 1110 -87.00 24.29 25.23
CA GLN A 1110 -88.08 23.31 25.09
C GLN A 1110 -88.32 22.63 26.43
N TRP A 1111 -89.54 22.77 26.97
CA TRP A 1111 -89.91 22.16 28.24
C TRP A 1111 -90.37 20.71 28.10
N TYR A 1112 -90.15 19.95 29.16
CA TYR A 1112 -90.57 18.57 29.35
C TYR A 1112 -91.23 18.44 30.72
N ARG A 1113 -92.10 17.45 30.90
CA ARG A 1113 -92.69 17.11 32.19
C ARG A 1113 -92.81 15.59 32.34
N ASN A 1114 -92.25 15.05 33.41
CA ASN A 1114 -92.12 13.61 33.65
C ASN A 1114 -91.49 12.92 32.42
N GLU A 1115 -90.38 13.47 31.92
CA GLU A 1115 -89.67 13.08 30.69
C GLU A 1115 -90.43 13.30 29.36
N GLU A 1116 -91.76 13.44 29.37
CA GLU A 1116 -92.57 13.72 28.16
C GLU A 1116 -92.41 15.18 27.67
N MET A 1117 -92.32 15.38 26.35
CA MET A 1117 -92.17 16.72 25.74
C MET A 1117 -93.48 17.52 25.82
N LEU A 1118 -93.39 18.79 26.24
CA LEU A 1118 -94.54 19.71 26.21
C LEU A 1118 -94.60 20.43 24.85
N GLU A 1119 -95.42 19.90 23.92
CA GLU A 1119 -95.56 20.47 22.58
C GLU A 1119 -95.95 21.97 22.61
N GLY A 1120 -95.13 22.81 21.97
CA GLY A 1120 -95.34 24.26 21.89
C GLY A 1120 -94.80 25.08 23.05
N GLU A 1121 -94.39 24.47 24.16
CA GLU A 1121 -93.79 25.16 25.30
C GLU A 1121 -92.29 25.43 25.05
N THR A 1122 -92.02 26.44 24.21
CA THR A 1122 -90.66 26.86 23.81
C THR A 1122 -90.26 28.25 24.35
N SER A 1123 -90.94 28.72 25.39
CA SER A 1123 -90.69 29.98 26.08
C SER A 1123 -89.64 29.80 27.17
N SER A 1124 -88.87 30.86 27.51
CA SER A 1124 -88.01 30.85 28.71
C SER A 1124 -88.79 30.75 30.02
N THR A 1125 -90.12 30.97 29.97
CA THR A 1125 -91.02 30.82 31.11
C THR A 1125 -92.20 29.90 30.80
N LEU A 1126 -92.53 29.00 31.72
CA LEU A 1126 -93.63 28.04 31.63
C LEU A 1126 -94.67 28.33 32.72
N GLU A 1127 -95.97 28.37 32.36
CA GLU A 1127 -97.07 28.51 33.31
C GLU A 1127 -97.57 27.13 33.79
N LEU A 1128 -97.58 26.94 35.10
CA LEU A 1128 -97.93 25.69 35.76
C LEU A 1128 -99.45 25.58 35.92
N ASN A 1129 -100.02 24.56 35.27
CA ASN A 1129 -101.44 24.21 35.37
C ASN A 1129 -101.68 22.84 36.04
N GLN A 1130 -100.63 22.04 36.23
CA GLN A 1130 -100.64 20.67 36.75
C GLN A 1130 -99.36 20.39 37.54
N MET A 1131 -99.42 19.43 38.47
CA MET A 1131 -98.25 18.95 39.23
C MET A 1131 -97.38 18.00 38.40
N GLY A 1132 -96.11 17.85 38.78
CA GLY A 1132 -95.15 16.93 38.15
C GLY A 1132 -93.70 17.40 38.25
N SER A 1133 -92.79 16.58 37.72
CA SER A 1133 -91.38 16.92 37.55
C SER A 1133 -91.20 17.64 36.21
N TYR A 1134 -90.54 18.78 36.17
CA TYR A 1134 -90.36 19.60 34.96
C TYR A 1134 -88.89 19.81 34.62
N GLU A 1135 -88.54 19.65 33.34
CA GLU A 1135 -87.19 19.88 32.80
C GLU A 1135 -87.23 20.87 31.63
N VAL A 1136 -86.08 21.45 31.29
CA VAL A 1136 -85.92 22.25 30.08
C VAL A 1136 -84.63 21.87 29.35
N VAL A 1137 -84.71 21.78 28.03
CA VAL A 1137 -83.53 21.80 27.15
C VAL A 1137 -83.35 23.22 26.67
N ILE A 1138 -82.15 23.76 26.83
CA ILE A 1138 -81.76 25.09 26.35
C ILE A 1138 -80.66 25.00 25.30
N GLU A 1139 -80.68 25.92 24.34
CA GLU A 1139 -79.72 25.99 23.21
C GLU A 1139 -79.16 27.41 23.12
N ASN A 1140 -77.84 27.59 22.97
CA ASN A 1140 -77.22 28.91 22.78
C ASN A 1140 -77.34 29.41 21.32
N GLU A 1141 -76.91 30.64 21.03
CA GLU A 1141 -77.03 31.23 19.67
C GLU A 1141 -76.20 30.47 18.62
N GLU A 1142 -75.15 29.78 19.04
CA GLU A 1142 -74.27 28.95 18.20
C GLU A 1142 -74.77 27.49 18.04
N GLY A 1143 -75.98 27.16 18.52
CA GLY A 1143 -76.62 25.85 18.34
C GLY A 1143 -76.27 24.77 19.36
N CYS A 1144 -75.42 25.05 20.35
CA CYS A 1144 -75.04 24.08 21.39
C CYS A 1144 -76.14 23.95 22.45
N SER A 1145 -76.59 22.72 22.69
CA SER A 1145 -77.73 22.43 23.57
C SER A 1145 -77.37 21.65 24.85
N ARG A 1146 -78.12 21.88 25.93
CA ARG A 1146 -77.99 21.16 27.21
C ARG A 1146 -79.36 20.96 27.85
N ARG A 1147 -79.60 19.78 28.43
CA ARG A 1147 -80.75 19.51 29.31
C ARG A 1147 -80.37 19.93 30.74
N LEU A 1148 -81.22 20.73 31.39
CA LEU A 1148 -81.06 21.12 32.79
C LEU A 1148 -81.75 20.13 33.73
N SER A 1149 -81.29 20.09 34.98
CA SER A 1149 -81.85 19.28 36.06
C SER A 1149 -83.33 19.60 36.34
N ALA A 1150 -84.13 18.57 36.63
CA ALA A 1150 -85.56 18.67 36.89
C ALA A 1150 -85.94 19.42 38.18
N ILE A 1151 -87.16 19.98 38.22
CA ILE A 1151 -87.79 20.60 39.40
C ILE A 1151 -89.20 20.04 39.66
N GLU A 1152 -89.53 19.78 40.93
CA GLU A 1152 -90.79 19.16 41.36
C GLU A 1152 -91.87 20.18 41.76
N VAL A 1153 -93.03 20.15 41.09
CA VAL A 1153 -94.14 21.09 41.31
C VAL A 1153 -95.28 20.45 42.09
N THR A 1154 -95.67 21.10 43.20
CA THR A 1154 -96.73 20.64 44.11
C THR A 1154 -97.91 21.62 44.21
N ILE A 1155 -99.02 21.18 44.82
CA ILE A 1155 -100.29 21.95 44.96
C ILE A 1155 -100.11 23.36 45.56
N SER A 1156 -99.08 23.59 46.38
CA SER A 1156 -98.77 24.90 46.95
C SER A 1156 -98.50 25.97 45.86
N GLY A 1157 -97.88 25.59 44.74
CA GLY A 1157 -97.63 26.46 43.59
C GLY A 1157 -98.85 26.73 42.70
N LEU A 1158 -99.97 26.04 42.94
CA LEU A 1158 -101.19 26.07 42.11
C LEU A 1158 -102.39 26.76 42.81
N LEU A 1159 -102.27 27.10 44.10
CA LEU A 1159 -103.36 27.63 44.94
C LEU A 1159 -103.97 28.95 44.47
N SER A 1160 -103.31 29.70 43.58
CA SER A 1160 -103.75 31.03 43.13
C SER A 1160 -104.89 31.01 42.09
N ARG A 1161 -105.25 29.84 41.53
CA ARG A 1161 -106.10 29.77 40.33
C ARG A 1161 -107.14 28.64 40.26
N LEU A 1162 -107.43 27.96 41.36
CA LEU A 1162 -108.48 26.94 41.41
C LEU A 1162 -109.86 27.56 41.67
N ASP A 1163 -110.80 27.41 40.74
CA ASP A 1163 -112.23 27.73 40.92
C ASP A 1163 -112.86 26.70 41.89
N VAL A 1164 -112.74 26.96 43.20
CA VAL A 1164 -113.33 26.15 44.26
C VAL A 1164 -114.62 26.78 44.81
N LEU A 1165 -115.63 25.93 45.03
CA LEU A 1165 -116.86 26.30 45.71
C LEU A 1165 -116.72 26.08 47.24
N ASP A 1166 -117.46 26.83 48.05
CA ASP A 1166 -117.47 26.59 49.51
C ASP A 1166 -118.06 25.22 49.85
N LEU A 1167 -117.44 24.49 50.78
CA LEU A 1167 -117.99 23.27 51.40
C LEU A 1167 -118.39 23.58 52.86
N LEU A 1168 -119.66 23.33 53.21
CA LEU A 1168 -120.10 23.46 54.60
C LEU A 1168 -119.53 22.31 55.44
N VAL A 1169 -118.91 22.63 56.58
CA VAL A 1169 -118.39 21.64 57.52
C VAL A 1169 -118.93 21.95 58.92
N TYR A 1170 -119.61 20.99 59.56
CA TYR A 1170 -120.21 21.18 60.88
C TYR A 1170 -120.26 19.87 61.70
N PRO A 1171 -120.16 19.91 63.05
CA PRO A 1171 -119.77 21.07 63.86
C PRO A 1171 -118.32 21.49 63.55
N ASN A 1172 -118.08 22.80 63.60
CA ASN A 1172 -116.78 23.41 63.36
C ASN A 1172 -116.57 24.50 64.42
N PRO A 1173 -115.70 24.29 65.43
CA PRO A 1173 -114.76 23.19 65.60
C PRO A 1173 -115.41 21.79 65.74
N GLY A 1174 -114.80 20.81 65.10
CA GLY A 1174 -115.18 19.39 65.16
C GLY A 1174 -114.39 18.64 66.22
N ARG A 1175 -115.01 17.61 66.82
CA ARG A 1175 -114.37 16.72 67.79
C ARG A 1175 -114.00 15.40 67.14
N ASP A 1176 -114.80 14.37 67.36
CA ASP A 1176 -114.50 13.01 66.90
C ASP A 1176 -115.17 12.73 65.55
N ARG A 1177 -116.18 13.54 65.21
CA ARG A 1177 -116.97 13.50 63.97
C ARG A 1177 -117.29 14.89 63.44
N ILE A 1178 -117.40 14.98 62.12
CA ILE A 1178 -117.93 16.13 61.37
C ILE A 1178 -118.87 15.63 60.26
N GLN A 1179 -119.77 16.49 59.80
CA GLN A 1179 -120.49 16.33 58.54
C GLN A 1179 -119.97 17.37 57.56
N VAL A 1180 -119.70 16.93 56.33
CA VAL A 1180 -119.42 17.80 55.17
C VAL A 1180 -120.65 17.81 54.26
N LYS A 1181 -121.01 18.99 53.77
CA LYS A 1181 -122.19 19.23 52.94
C LYS A 1181 -121.88 20.20 51.81
N LEU A 1182 -122.35 19.89 50.60
CA LEU A 1182 -122.28 20.80 49.46
C LEU A 1182 -123.12 22.06 49.76
N SER A 1183 -122.56 23.26 49.59
CA SER A 1183 -123.21 24.53 50.01
C SER A 1183 -124.45 24.93 49.18
N THR A 1184 -124.79 24.16 48.15
CA THR A 1184 -125.96 24.40 47.29
C THR A 1184 -126.84 23.15 47.22
N ASP A 1185 -128.15 23.35 47.20
CA ASP A 1185 -129.16 22.28 47.16
C ASP A 1185 -129.32 21.77 45.70
N SER A 1186 -128.19 21.36 45.11
CA SER A 1186 -128.00 21.09 43.68
C SER A 1186 -128.45 19.71 43.23
N GLY A 1187 -128.68 18.78 44.17
CA GLY A 1187 -129.04 17.38 43.90
C GLY A 1187 -127.87 16.50 43.43
N LEU A 1188 -126.63 17.00 43.46
CA LEU A 1188 -125.41 16.23 43.17
C LEU A 1188 -124.90 15.51 44.43
N ASN A 1189 -124.27 14.34 44.26
CA ASN A 1189 -123.61 13.65 45.37
C ASN A 1189 -122.12 14.01 45.49
N ILE A 1190 -121.56 13.74 46.66
CA ILE A 1190 -120.12 13.73 46.93
C ILE A 1190 -119.52 12.43 46.39
N ASP A 1191 -118.61 12.54 45.43
CA ASP A 1191 -117.92 11.41 44.79
C ASP A 1191 -116.59 11.10 45.50
N GLN A 1192 -115.68 12.09 45.56
CA GLN A 1192 -114.38 11.98 46.23
C GLN A 1192 -114.26 12.97 47.39
N VAL A 1193 -113.56 12.57 48.44
CA VAL A 1193 -113.19 13.43 49.57
C VAL A 1193 -111.70 13.25 49.87
N GLU A 1194 -110.99 14.37 50.00
CA GLU A 1194 -109.57 14.40 50.35
C GLU A 1194 -109.31 15.37 51.51
N LEU A 1195 -108.37 15.01 52.37
CA LEU A 1195 -108.02 15.81 53.55
C LEU A 1195 -106.54 16.21 53.47
N TYR A 1196 -106.28 17.48 53.77
CA TYR A 1196 -104.94 18.04 53.92
C TYR A 1196 -104.80 18.77 55.25
N SER A 1197 -103.59 18.77 55.81
CA SER A 1197 -103.24 19.76 56.84
C SER A 1197 -103.06 21.16 56.21
N ILE A 1198 -102.99 22.20 57.04
CA ILE A 1198 -102.86 23.59 56.56
C ILE A 1198 -101.54 23.88 55.84
N ASP A 1199 -100.52 23.04 56.04
CA ASP A 1199 -99.23 22.98 55.34
C ASP A 1199 -99.24 22.09 54.07
N GLY A 1200 -100.41 21.63 53.62
CA GLY A 1200 -100.59 20.93 52.35
C GLY A 1200 -100.27 19.44 52.35
N LYS A 1201 -100.00 18.83 53.52
CA LYS A 1201 -99.73 17.39 53.62
C LYS A 1201 -101.01 16.58 53.48
N TYR A 1202 -101.01 15.62 52.56
CA TYR A 1202 -102.13 14.68 52.33
C TYR A 1202 -102.37 13.77 53.55
N LEU A 1203 -103.62 13.68 53.99
CA LEU A 1203 -104.06 13.02 55.23
C LEU A 1203 -105.40 12.28 55.11
N THR A 1204 -105.97 12.10 53.91
CA THR A 1204 -107.25 11.41 53.66
C THR A 1204 -107.33 10.03 54.32
N ASN A 1205 -106.21 9.30 54.36
CA ASN A 1205 -106.12 7.97 54.98
C ASN A 1205 -106.35 7.97 56.52
N ASN A 1206 -106.41 9.14 57.15
CA ASN A 1206 -106.64 9.29 58.59
C ASN A 1206 -108.12 9.55 58.96
N ILE A 1207 -109.03 9.67 57.98
CA ILE A 1207 -110.47 9.80 58.22
C ILE A 1207 -111.25 8.54 57.81
N LEU A 1208 -112.50 8.43 58.28
CA LEU A 1208 -113.37 7.29 58.01
C LEU A 1208 -114.78 7.76 57.66
N ILE A 1209 -115.32 7.34 56.51
CA ILE A 1209 -116.70 7.69 56.12
C ILE A 1209 -117.67 6.83 56.93
N ILE A 1210 -118.41 7.45 57.85
CA ILE A 1210 -119.41 6.78 58.70
C ILE A 1210 -120.73 6.62 57.93
N LYS A 1211 -121.08 7.62 57.13
CA LYS A 1211 -122.35 7.68 56.39
C LYS A 1211 -122.21 8.58 55.17
N ASN A 1212 -122.63 8.12 54.00
CA ASN A 1212 -122.87 8.97 52.84
C ASN A 1212 -124.40 9.06 52.61
N SER A 1213 -124.90 10.27 52.37
CA SER A 1213 -126.32 10.59 52.16
C SER A 1213 -126.55 11.31 50.83
N GLY A 1214 -125.57 11.27 49.92
CA GLY A 1214 -125.56 12.00 48.65
C GLY A 1214 -124.82 13.32 48.78
N SER A 1215 -125.54 14.42 48.97
CA SER A 1215 -124.99 15.77 49.15
C SER A 1215 -124.45 16.06 50.57
N GLU A 1216 -124.55 15.09 51.48
CA GLU A 1216 -124.09 15.14 52.88
C GLU A 1216 -123.33 13.86 53.27
N MET A 1217 -122.13 14.01 53.83
CA MET A 1217 -121.29 12.90 54.27
C MET A 1217 -120.79 13.10 55.72
N GLU A 1218 -120.97 12.10 56.59
CA GLU A 1218 -120.47 12.09 57.97
C GLU A 1218 -119.12 11.37 58.04
N LEU A 1219 -118.12 12.06 58.59
CA LEU A 1219 -116.72 11.65 58.66
C LEU A 1219 -116.27 11.52 60.12
N GLU A 1220 -115.64 10.40 60.44
CA GLU A 1220 -114.89 10.21 61.67
C GLU A 1220 -113.51 10.85 61.52
N VAL A 1221 -113.19 11.77 62.43
CA VAL A 1221 -111.97 12.59 62.45
C VAL A 1221 -111.17 12.41 63.74
N GLU A 1222 -111.54 11.44 64.58
CA GLU A 1222 -110.90 11.16 65.88
C GLU A 1222 -109.37 10.98 65.77
N LYS A 1223 -108.89 10.33 64.71
CA LYS A 1223 -107.45 10.07 64.46
C LYS A 1223 -106.65 11.31 64.05
N LEU A 1224 -107.30 12.47 63.85
CA LEU A 1224 -106.62 13.73 63.57
C LEU A 1224 -106.17 14.39 64.88
N SER A 1225 -104.93 14.89 64.89
CA SER A 1225 -104.44 15.79 65.95
C SER A 1225 -105.28 17.07 66.01
N ALA A 1226 -105.32 17.73 67.17
CA ALA A 1226 -105.93 19.06 67.25
C ALA A 1226 -105.18 20.05 66.32
N GLY A 1227 -105.90 20.78 65.47
CA GLY A 1227 -105.29 21.56 64.39
C GLY A 1227 -106.29 22.09 63.36
N MET A 1228 -105.79 22.77 62.34
CA MET A 1228 -106.59 23.25 61.20
C MET A 1228 -106.36 22.34 59.98
N TYR A 1229 -107.45 21.90 59.38
CA TYR A 1229 -107.44 21.05 58.19
C TYR A 1229 -108.22 21.68 57.05
N LEU A 1230 -107.74 21.45 55.83
CA LEU A 1230 -108.46 21.69 54.58
C LEU A 1230 -109.06 20.35 54.14
N ILE A 1231 -110.32 20.37 53.74
CA ILE A 1231 -111.03 19.21 53.21
C ILE A 1231 -111.55 19.56 51.83
N TRP A 1232 -110.99 18.91 50.82
CA TRP A 1232 -111.37 19.06 49.43
C TRP A 1232 -112.36 17.95 49.07
N VAL A 1233 -113.36 18.27 48.27
CA VAL A 1233 -114.43 17.37 47.85
C VAL A 1233 -114.66 17.56 46.36
N LEU A 1234 -114.77 16.45 45.63
CA LEU A 1234 -115.25 16.45 44.26
C LEU A 1234 -116.71 16.02 44.26
N ASP A 1235 -117.59 16.78 43.59
CA ASP A 1235 -118.94 16.31 43.28
C ASP A 1235 -118.95 15.42 42.03
N GLU A 1236 -120.04 14.65 41.83
CA GLU A 1236 -120.25 13.83 40.63
C GLU A 1236 -120.24 14.64 39.31
N GLY A 1237 -120.29 15.97 39.37
CA GLY A 1237 -120.13 16.89 38.24
C GLY A 1237 -118.68 17.30 37.97
N GLY A 1238 -117.71 16.76 38.72
CA GLY A 1238 -116.28 17.07 38.61
C GLY A 1238 -115.89 18.43 39.19
N LYS A 1239 -116.75 19.08 39.99
CA LYS A 1239 -116.42 20.38 40.60
C LYS A 1239 -115.73 20.23 41.94
N SER A 1240 -114.74 21.09 42.15
CA SER A 1240 -114.04 21.24 43.41
C SER A 1240 -114.84 22.04 44.43
N HIS A 1241 -115.07 21.45 45.60
CA HIS A 1241 -115.59 22.12 46.79
C HIS A 1241 -114.50 22.09 47.88
N LEU A 1242 -114.23 23.21 48.53
CA LEU A 1242 -113.19 23.33 49.56
C LEU A 1242 -113.81 23.77 50.89
N GLY A 1243 -113.58 22.98 51.93
CA GLY A 1243 -113.97 23.26 53.30
C GLY A 1243 -112.75 23.42 54.20
N ARG A 1244 -112.91 24.13 55.31
CA ARG A 1244 -111.87 24.27 56.34
C ARG A 1244 -112.48 24.07 57.72
N PHE A 1245 -111.90 23.17 58.51
CA PHE A 1245 -112.36 22.95 59.88
C PHE A 1245 -111.21 22.92 60.90
N SER A 1246 -111.56 23.22 62.14
CA SER A 1246 -110.69 23.04 63.29
C SER A 1246 -111.03 21.72 63.99
N LYS A 1247 -110.06 20.81 64.10
CA LYS A 1247 -110.14 19.65 64.99
C LYS A 1247 -109.76 20.11 66.40
N VAL A 1248 -110.60 19.81 67.37
CA VAL A 1248 -110.28 19.96 68.80
C VAL A 1248 -110.37 18.62 69.52
N ASN A 1249 -109.65 18.52 70.63
CA ASN A 1249 -109.68 17.39 71.56
C ASN A 1249 -110.43 17.80 72.84
N PHE A 1250 -110.71 16.83 73.72
CA PHE A 1250 -111.36 17.07 75.02
C PHE A 1250 -110.43 17.77 76.03
#